data_AF-A0A3M6SA90-F1
#
_entry.id   AF-A0A3M6SA90-F1
#
_cell.length_a   1.000
_cell.length_b   1.000
_cell.length_c   1.000
_cell.angle_alpha   90.00
_cell.angle_beta   90.00
_cell.angle_gamma   90.00
#
_symmetry.space_group_name_H-M   'P 1'
#
loop_
_entity.id
_entity.type
_entity.pdbx_description
1 polymer ?
#
loop_
_entity_poly.entity_id
_entity_poly.type
_entity_poly.pdbx_seq_one_letter_code
_entity_poly.pdbx_strand_id
1 'polypeptide(L)'
;MQKHSQYRYALRKLSVGLTSVAVGLVFTSVVATTGHADTTQQTETQTSQNSEPIAVINQTSNPDSNPASTQQLATPQETKAATQQEETATKKTVTENINDVQDNSKQSQSPAQNAAIEEVPAQPVNSTANKVAIQSQPTETQLDPTLVTSVTNNLSAVGYNVFDIREATEMWANEQLTNWYMRDDFKQVHDQLPTLVPQLLNHADNLATADQRVHDNAAAIMIGMSYLHRWYNISFGDKELLPIMMFDPKALGSNLDSIDWLTSIGKLTYEELLPENNVLTFKQKLAPMLNTKLDLITFLGDLRQKWSPKLTADQWFKSNTGVHIVEVPSKEVPDLNLHLYHRLSTGDASFQKFILPLLNIKNDDMYVVSTLGATIFGMYDPYIDLKYRKEPEVYQEKVKQVHKELDRLSVAWGDHFDFWYRMTNENGKKRLRQANIQVWDSYDAIDSSKKSGRTWLYKYTNYSPAVYEFFGPVGERFEPTGISAAATGNFVYFYAARIIDNYGTAIFTHEMVHHFDGSIYLDGFGRRAGTGVELYADGLLQSAWRPNTVNYLLNTAITFGNEDNRTINKGPERFQTREDLQEYMHGLFDVTYLLDYAEAQAMIDKSTKEKQLMYAQISYDPGKKADVVSGPISEEIAAKLKTIDDFIDNNIIASRGYKAGNYGNNAYQQIPMYVPDYAGIQSATSASGAITFRKTAFELLAAKGWEDGFISYSSNKYASDAKKAGRPLSDTYKLEKIFKGEYNNDYATFKKAMFKERIDKRESFKPITITLNKKNIQLNTWDDLQNLMQNTVDQELAARAKGKSSNLINSLKAAVLAAEMKQTNDFRGSIFNVLPAQIDKGEILEDGTSYDLPAYDLEALKKGSAVEDGTSYDLPAYNLEALKKGATVEDGTSYDLPAYDLEALKKGSAVEDGTSYDLPAYDLEALKKGSAVEDGTSYDLPAYNLEALKKGSAVEDSTSYDLEALKKGATVEDGTSYDLPAYDLEALKKGSAVEDGTSYDLPAYDLEALKKGSAVEDGTSYDLEAYNHEA
;
A
#
# COMPACT_ATOMS: atom_id res chain seq x y z
N MET A 1 2.41 4.70 45.26
CA MET A 1 3.67 4.01 44.90
C MET A 1 3.38 2.98 43.82
N GLN A 2 3.53 3.34 42.54
CA GLN A 2 3.54 2.42 41.40
C GLN A 2 3.92 3.23 40.15
N LYS A 3 5.22 3.45 39.97
CA LYS A 3 5.86 3.93 38.73
C LYS A 3 7.28 3.35 38.69
N HIS A 4 7.42 2.03 38.50
CA HIS A 4 8.71 1.39 38.19
C HIS A 4 8.53 0.05 37.45
N SER A 5 7.81 0.07 36.31
CA SER A 5 7.74 -1.09 35.42
C SER A 5 8.12 -0.80 33.95
N GLN A 6 8.42 0.45 33.59
CA GLN A 6 8.74 0.81 32.20
C GLN A 6 10.25 0.95 31.91
N TYR A 7 11.11 0.84 32.93
CA TYR A 7 12.56 1.01 32.78
C TYR A 7 13.36 -0.28 32.52
N ARG A 8 12.72 -1.46 32.47
CA ARG A 8 13.41 -2.73 32.19
C ARG A 8 13.30 -3.24 30.75
N TYR A 9 12.61 -2.52 29.87
CA TYR A 9 12.50 -2.90 28.44
C TYR A 9 13.41 -2.07 27.52
N ALA A 10 13.79 -0.85 27.92
CA ALA A 10 14.66 0.03 27.11
C ALA A 10 16.18 -0.24 27.24
N LEU A 11 16.62 -0.98 28.28
CA LEU A 11 18.04 -1.25 28.51
C LEU A 11 18.57 -2.54 27.85
N ARG A 12 17.77 -3.22 27.01
CA ARG A 12 18.24 -4.37 26.19
C ARG A 12 18.52 -4.05 24.73
N LYS A 13 18.26 -2.82 24.26
CA LYS A 13 18.59 -2.36 22.89
C LYS A 13 19.77 -1.38 22.80
N LEU A 14 20.35 -0.98 23.93
CA LEU A 14 21.51 -0.08 23.98
C LEU A 14 22.88 -0.82 24.02
N SER A 15 22.92 -2.10 23.66
CA SER A 15 24.16 -2.89 23.58
C SER A 15 24.38 -3.58 22.22
N VAL A 16 23.78 -3.06 21.14
CA VAL A 16 24.08 -3.53 19.77
C VAL A 16 24.22 -2.31 18.87
N GLY A 17 25.37 -1.65 18.96
CA GLY A 17 25.64 -0.45 18.18
C GLY A 17 27.02 0.11 18.45
N LEU A 18 28.04 -0.74 18.61
CA LEU A 18 29.44 -0.31 18.53
C LEU A 18 30.39 -1.51 18.38
N THR A 19 31.32 -1.35 17.44
CA THR A 19 32.60 -2.05 17.22
C THR A 19 32.65 -3.35 16.40
N SER A 20 33.22 -3.20 15.19
CA SER A 20 34.36 -3.99 14.73
C SER A 20 35.22 -3.18 13.74
N VAL A 21 36.07 -2.30 14.29
CA VAL A 21 37.42 -2.08 13.78
C VAL A 21 38.33 -2.37 14.96
N ALA A 22 39.17 -3.40 14.87
CA ALA A 22 40.17 -3.70 15.88
C ALA A 22 41.47 -4.17 15.22
N VAL A 23 42.48 -3.31 15.29
CA VAL A 23 43.91 -3.61 15.43
C VAL A 23 44.45 -2.41 16.19
N GLY A 24 45.09 -2.44 17.35
CA GLY A 24 45.58 -3.46 18.25
C GLY A 24 46.62 -2.72 19.11
N LEU A 25 46.57 -2.82 20.44
CA LEU A 25 47.73 -2.77 21.35
C LEU A 25 47.27 -2.78 22.81
N VAL A 26 48.01 -3.57 23.57
CA VAL A 26 47.81 -4.05 24.94
C VAL A 26 48.16 -2.96 25.95
N PHE A 27 47.45 -2.87 27.10
CA PHE A 27 48.01 -2.99 28.47
C PHE A 27 47.00 -2.58 29.57
N THR A 28 46.68 -3.58 30.40
CA THR A 28 46.39 -3.57 31.85
C THR A 28 45.70 -2.37 32.53
N SER A 29 44.53 -2.65 33.10
CA SER A 29 43.82 -1.89 34.14
C SER A 29 44.40 -2.07 35.54
N VAL A 30 44.53 -0.99 36.33
CA VAL A 30 44.47 -1.02 37.82
C VAL A 30 43.83 0.30 38.35
N VAL A 31 42.60 0.17 38.86
CA VAL A 31 42.03 0.66 40.15
C VAL A 31 41.98 2.17 40.51
N ALA A 32 40.81 2.51 41.09
CA ALA A 32 40.50 3.52 42.13
C ALA A 32 39.93 4.90 41.74
N THR A 33 38.60 4.98 41.82
CA THR A 33 37.76 5.80 42.75
C THR A 33 38.25 7.15 43.31
N THR A 34 37.22 7.98 43.57
CA THR A 34 37.13 9.25 44.35
C THR A 34 37.42 10.51 43.52
N GLY A 35 36.64 11.60 43.57
CA GLY A 35 35.48 11.99 44.39
C GLY A 35 35.57 13.50 44.63
N HIS A 36 34.46 14.24 44.40
CA HIS A 36 34.18 15.62 44.86
C HIS A 36 35.19 16.72 44.46
N ALA A 37 34.91 18.02 44.41
CA ALA A 37 33.73 18.89 44.47
C ALA A 37 34.21 20.26 43.92
N ASP A 38 33.25 21.15 43.60
CA ASP A 38 33.33 22.63 43.63
C ASP A 38 34.61 23.34 43.19
N THR A 39 34.53 24.28 42.23
CA THR A 39 34.23 25.71 42.49
C THR A 39 34.36 26.55 41.20
N THR A 40 33.39 27.44 41.03
CA THR A 40 33.43 28.83 40.51
C THR A 40 34.48 29.33 39.51
N GLN A 41 33.90 29.94 38.46
CA GLN A 41 34.19 31.27 37.88
C GLN A 41 35.27 31.46 36.80
N GLN A 42 34.73 31.95 35.66
CA GLN A 42 35.23 33.02 34.78
C GLN A 42 36.63 32.89 34.19
N THR A 43 36.69 32.77 32.86
CA THR A 43 37.65 33.58 32.08
C THR A 43 37.14 33.85 30.68
N GLU A 44 37.30 35.09 30.28
CA GLU A 44 37.07 35.64 28.95
C GLU A 44 38.04 35.07 27.90
N THR A 45 37.50 34.98 26.69
CA THR A 45 38.10 35.05 25.35
C THR A 45 39.59 35.39 25.22
N GLN A 46 40.36 34.52 24.55
CA GLN A 46 41.18 34.90 23.37
C GLN A 46 41.63 33.69 22.52
N THR A 47 41.11 33.67 21.29
CA THR A 47 41.64 33.20 20.01
C THR A 47 42.97 32.44 19.92
N SER A 48 42.92 31.24 19.32
CA SER A 48 43.81 30.80 18.23
C SER A 48 43.27 29.50 17.60
N GLN A 49 42.77 29.54 16.36
CA GLN A 49 42.64 28.34 15.52
C GLN A 49 42.96 28.71 14.06
N ASN A 50 44.08 28.19 13.58
CA ASN A 50 44.38 27.91 12.18
C ASN A 50 44.62 26.40 12.10
N SER A 51 43.69 25.63 11.51
CA SER A 51 43.98 24.36 10.83
C SER A 51 42.79 24.01 9.93
N GLU A 52 43.06 23.76 8.67
CA GLU A 52 42.11 23.45 7.60
C GLU A 52 41.32 22.15 7.85
N PRO A 53 40.07 22.04 7.39
CA PRO A 53 39.31 20.79 7.42
C PRO A 53 39.65 19.91 6.21
N ILE A 54 40.06 18.68 6.52
CA ILE A 54 40.22 17.56 5.59
C ILE A 54 38.85 17.19 4.99
N ALA A 55 38.78 17.14 3.67
CA ALA A 55 37.61 16.80 2.88
C ALA A 55 37.18 15.34 3.09
N VAL A 56 35.89 15.13 3.36
CA VAL A 56 35.23 13.82 3.33
C VAL A 56 34.77 13.56 1.90
N ILE A 57 35.31 12.49 1.32
CA ILE A 57 35.09 12.04 -0.05
C ILE A 57 33.75 11.29 -0.11
N ASN A 58 32.76 11.88 -0.79
CA ASN A 58 31.58 11.19 -1.30
C ASN A 58 31.98 10.43 -2.56
N GLN A 59 31.92 9.10 -2.54
CA GLN A 59 31.99 8.28 -3.76
C GLN A 59 30.59 8.10 -4.35
N THR A 60 30.31 8.87 -5.39
CA THR A 60 29.26 8.60 -6.38
C THR A 60 29.81 7.61 -7.41
N SER A 61 29.06 6.54 -7.69
CA SER A 61 29.28 5.70 -8.86
C SER A 61 28.15 5.92 -9.86
N ASN A 62 28.42 6.75 -10.86
CA ASN A 62 27.62 6.90 -12.07
C ASN A 62 28.53 6.59 -13.27
N PRO A 63 28.08 5.85 -14.30
CA PRO A 63 28.68 5.93 -15.61
C PRO A 63 27.64 6.40 -16.63
N ASP A 64 27.58 7.70 -16.87
CA ASP A 64 26.91 8.28 -18.04
C ASP A 64 27.97 8.76 -19.05
N SER A 65 27.72 8.47 -20.32
CA SER A 65 28.39 9.14 -21.43
C SER A 65 27.35 9.64 -22.43
N ASN A 66 27.20 10.96 -22.50
CA ASN A 66 26.62 11.66 -23.63
C ASN A 66 27.41 12.97 -23.84
N PRO A 67 27.96 13.23 -25.04
CA PRO A 67 28.80 14.40 -25.27
C PRO A 67 27.95 15.62 -25.66
N ALA A 68 28.42 16.77 -25.20
CA ALA A 68 27.90 18.11 -25.45
C ALA A 68 28.09 18.57 -26.90
N SER A 69 27.27 19.53 -27.34
CA SER A 69 27.67 20.54 -28.33
C SER A 69 26.96 21.87 -28.07
N THR A 70 27.77 22.89 -27.79
CA THR A 70 27.51 24.32 -27.83
C THR A 70 27.25 24.81 -29.26
N GLN A 71 26.34 25.77 -29.48
CA GLN A 71 26.57 26.87 -30.44
C GLN A 71 25.59 28.05 -30.27
N GLN A 72 26.15 29.22 -30.56
CA GLN A 72 25.67 30.60 -30.43
C GLN A 72 24.56 31.00 -31.41
N LEU A 73 23.81 32.03 -30.99
CA LEU A 73 22.93 32.88 -31.79
C LEU A 73 23.63 33.53 -33.00
N ALA A 74 22.90 33.60 -34.12
CA ALA A 74 22.99 34.69 -35.08
C ALA A 74 21.62 34.90 -35.78
N THR A 75 21.11 36.13 -35.70
CA THR A 75 19.98 36.70 -36.49
C THR A 75 20.37 36.96 -37.95
N PRO A 76 19.38 37.19 -38.85
CA PRO A 76 19.21 38.57 -39.35
C PRO A 76 17.76 39.06 -39.58
N GLN A 77 17.71 40.40 -39.55
CA GLN A 77 16.69 41.42 -39.84
C GLN A 77 15.74 41.21 -41.05
N GLU A 78 14.53 41.80 -40.95
CA GLU A 78 14.04 43.03 -41.65
C GLU A 78 12.51 43.19 -41.41
N THR A 79 11.78 44.32 -41.51
CA THR A 79 11.91 45.78 -41.26
C THR A 79 10.49 46.39 -41.31
N LYS A 80 10.19 47.41 -40.48
CA LYS A 80 9.33 48.64 -40.70
C LYS A 80 8.36 48.90 -39.51
N ALA A 81 8.67 49.85 -38.63
CA ALA A 81 8.38 51.31 -38.68
C ALA A 81 6.89 51.60 -38.30
N ALA A 82 6.53 52.51 -37.39
CA ALA A 82 7.18 53.75 -36.98
C ALA A 82 6.67 54.34 -35.62
N THR A 83 7.55 55.12 -34.97
CA THR A 83 7.38 56.41 -34.23
C THR A 83 6.45 56.54 -32.99
N GLN A 84 7.04 56.81 -31.80
CA GLN A 84 7.15 58.11 -31.05
C GLN A 84 5.89 58.41 -30.19
N GLN A 85 5.90 58.98 -28.98
CA GLN A 85 6.92 59.52 -28.06
C GLN A 85 6.26 59.69 -26.66
N GLU A 86 7.12 59.81 -25.64
CA GLU A 86 7.01 60.50 -24.32
C GLU A 86 5.94 61.62 -24.21
N GLU A 87 5.37 62.07 -23.07
CA GLU A 87 5.76 62.07 -21.66
C GLU A 87 4.59 62.67 -20.79
N THR A 88 4.57 62.32 -19.51
CA THR A 88 4.18 63.13 -18.31
C THR A 88 2.73 63.57 -17.97
N ALA A 89 2.46 63.37 -16.66
CA ALA A 89 1.79 64.24 -15.68
C ALA A 89 0.29 64.02 -15.31
N THR A 90 0.10 63.44 -14.10
CA THR A 90 -0.80 63.86 -12.99
C THR A 90 -2.14 64.56 -13.31
N LYS A 91 -3.28 64.00 -12.88
CA LYS A 91 -4.03 64.30 -11.62
C LYS A 91 -5.49 63.78 -11.66
N LYS A 92 -5.92 63.22 -10.52
CA LYS A 92 -7.25 63.27 -9.86
C LYS A 92 -8.56 63.01 -10.63
N THR A 93 -9.24 61.96 -10.15
CA THR A 93 -10.61 61.94 -9.58
C THR A 93 -11.74 62.65 -10.35
N VAL A 94 -12.73 61.88 -10.79
CA VAL A 94 -14.15 61.89 -10.34
C VAL A 94 -14.97 61.10 -11.37
N THR A 95 -15.75 60.16 -10.85
CA THR A 95 -16.73 59.35 -11.57
C THR A 95 -18.03 60.14 -11.69
N GLU A 96 -18.53 60.35 -12.91
CA GLU A 96 -19.94 60.66 -13.17
C GLU A 96 -20.44 59.84 -14.37
N ASN A 97 -21.55 59.15 -14.14
CA ASN A 97 -22.35 58.37 -15.08
C ASN A 97 -23.18 59.30 -15.98
N ILE A 98 -23.39 58.93 -17.26
CA ILE A 98 -24.68 59.11 -17.96
C ILE A 98 -24.97 57.88 -18.84
N ASN A 99 -26.27 57.53 -18.84
CA ASN A 99 -26.98 56.35 -19.31
C ASN A 99 -27.15 56.20 -20.83
N ASP A 100 -27.47 54.97 -21.25
CA ASP A 100 -28.59 54.62 -22.15
C ASP A 100 -29.09 53.19 -21.74
N VAL A 101 -30.24 53.03 -21.07
CA VAL A 101 -31.61 52.72 -21.59
C VAL A 101 -31.64 51.41 -22.42
N GLN A 102 -32.34 50.32 -22.06
CA GLN A 102 -33.78 50.11 -21.82
C GLN A 102 -33.99 48.69 -21.19
N ASP A 103 -34.55 48.55 -19.99
CA ASP A 103 -35.98 48.27 -19.67
C ASP A 103 -36.37 46.77 -19.67
N ASN A 104 -36.54 46.18 -18.48
CA ASN A 104 -37.87 45.73 -18.06
C ASN A 104 -37.92 45.40 -16.56
N SER A 105 -38.95 45.96 -15.95
CA SER A 105 -39.16 46.11 -14.52
C SER A 105 -40.06 45.02 -13.94
N LYS A 106 -39.86 44.68 -12.66
CA LYS A 106 -40.84 44.98 -11.59
C LYS A 106 -40.26 44.69 -10.21
N GLN A 107 -40.31 45.75 -9.42
CA GLN A 107 -39.66 45.97 -8.14
C GLN A 107 -40.70 45.81 -7.04
N SER A 108 -40.33 45.14 -5.95
CA SER A 108 -40.96 45.22 -4.64
C SER A 108 -40.41 46.47 -3.91
N GLN A 109 -41.30 47.31 -3.38
CA GLN A 109 -40.95 48.32 -2.38
C GLN A 109 -41.94 48.32 -1.20
N SER A 110 -41.35 48.57 -0.04
CA SER A 110 -41.86 48.60 1.32
C SER A 110 -42.93 49.68 1.60
N PRO A 111 -43.67 49.58 2.73
CA PRO A 111 -44.78 50.48 3.04
C PRO A 111 -44.40 51.62 4.02
N ALA A 112 -45.16 52.71 3.92
CA ALA A 112 -45.28 53.77 4.93
C ALA A 112 -46.75 53.93 5.37
N GLN A 113 -46.91 54.43 6.59
CA GLN A 113 -48.08 54.49 7.47
C GLN A 113 -49.33 55.22 6.90
N ASN A 114 -50.54 54.77 7.29
CA ASN A 114 -51.59 55.61 7.89
C ASN A 114 -52.80 54.79 8.39
N ALA A 115 -53.53 55.39 9.35
CA ALA A 115 -54.48 54.79 10.28
C ALA A 115 -55.96 54.78 9.84
N ALA A 116 -56.74 53.96 10.58
CA ALA A 116 -58.12 54.18 11.07
C ALA A 116 -59.33 53.36 10.50
N ILE A 117 -59.86 52.48 11.37
CA ILE A 117 -61.26 52.33 11.89
C ILE A 117 -62.33 51.46 11.13
N GLU A 118 -62.93 50.54 11.93
CA GLU A 118 -64.28 49.85 11.89
C GLU A 118 -64.65 48.92 10.71
N GLU A 119 -65.43 47.82 10.84
CA GLU A 119 -65.99 46.99 11.93
C GLU A 119 -66.44 45.63 11.28
N VAL A 120 -66.72 44.63 12.11
CA VAL A 120 -67.05 43.19 11.89
C VAL A 120 -68.53 43.03 11.39
N PRO A 121 -69.07 41.95 10.72
CA PRO A 121 -68.96 40.54 11.15
C PRO A 121 -69.16 39.35 10.13
N ALA A 122 -68.87 38.16 10.67
CA ALA A 122 -69.61 36.87 10.53
C ALA A 122 -68.95 35.69 9.78
N GLN A 123 -68.59 34.70 10.61
CA GLN A 123 -68.14 33.30 10.41
C GLN A 123 -69.30 32.35 9.99
N PRO A 124 -69.08 31.07 9.55
CA PRO A 124 -68.67 29.90 10.38
C PRO A 124 -67.52 29.03 9.76
N VAL A 125 -66.49 28.54 10.49
CA VAL A 125 -66.40 27.40 11.47
C VAL A 125 -66.55 26.02 10.77
N ASN A 126 -65.65 25.01 10.78
CA ASN A 126 -64.70 24.38 11.74
C ASN A 126 -63.70 23.49 10.93
N SER A 127 -62.50 23.02 11.33
CA SER A 127 -62.11 22.36 12.60
C SER A 127 -60.56 22.20 12.79
N THR A 128 -60.07 22.58 13.97
CA THR A 128 -59.02 21.99 14.86
C THR A 128 -57.67 21.46 14.34
N ALA A 129 -56.59 22.17 14.72
CA ALA A 129 -55.38 21.62 15.36
C ALA A 129 -54.61 22.75 16.10
N ASN A 130 -54.33 22.56 17.39
CA ASN A 130 -53.72 23.53 18.30
C ASN A 130 -52.30 23.95 17.85
N LYS A 131 -52.16 25.21 17.42
CA LYS A 131 -50.89 25.95 17.37
C LYS A 131 -50.87 26.90 18.56
N VAL A 132 -50.02 26.62 19.56
CA VAL A 132 -49.57 27.66 20.49
C VAL A 132 -48.61 28.54 19.70
N ALA A 133 -49.08 29.72 19.31
CA ALA A 133 -48.25 30.76 18.74
C ALA A 133 -47.39 31.35 19.85
N ILE A 134 -46.09 31.04 19.86
CA ILE A 134 -45.11 31.89 20.53
C ILE A 134 -44.84 33.03 19.57
N GLN A 135 -45.41 34.20 19.88
CA GLN A 135 -44.92 35.46 19.37
C GLN A 135 -43.53 35.71 19.94
N SER A 136 -42.49 35.55 19.13
CA SER A 136 -41.20 36.21 19.34
C SER A 136 -40.96 37.16 18.18
N GLN A 137 -41.51 38.36 18.31
CA GLN A 137 -40.95 39.53 17.63
C GLN A 137 -39.51 39.72 18.17
N PRO A 138 -38.46 39.84 17.33
CA PRO A 138 -37.19 40.33 17.82
C PRO A 138 -37.41 41.79 18.18
N THR A 139 -37.45 42.09 19.47
CA THR A 139 -37.27 43.46 19.93
C THR A 139 -35.79 43.71 19.76
N GLU A 140 -35.35 44.41 18.71
CA GLU A 140 -34.01 44.97 18.68
C GLU A 140 -33.92 45.94 19.85
N THR A 141 -33.48 45.43 21.00
CA THR A 141 -33.03 46.29 22.09
C THR A 141 -31.81 46.98 21.54
N GLN A 142 -31.95 48.25 21.12
CA GLN A 142 -30.82 49.05 20.68
C GLN A 142 -29.79 49.04 21.81
N LEU A 143 -28.67 48.33 21.62
CA LEU A 143 -27.60 48.27 22.62
C LEU A 143 -27.13 49.69 22.92
N ASP A 144 -26.96 50.02 24.20
CA ASP A 144 -26.42 51.31 24.62
C ASP A 144 -25.03 51.52 24.01
N PRO A 145 -24.82 52.53 23.15
CA PRO A 145 -23.52 52.79 22.53
C PRO A 145 -22.38 53.01 23.54
N THR A 146 -22.70 53.51 24.74
CA THR A 146 -21.72 53.70 25.81
C THR A 146 -21.28 52.38 26.41
N LEU A 147 -22.21 51.43 26.60
CA LEU A 147 -21.92 50.07 27.04
C LEU A 147 -21.07 49.32 26.00
N VAL A 148 -21.45 49.39 24.71
CA VAL A 148 -20.67 48.77 23.62
C VAL A 148 -19.24 49.33 23.61
N THR A 149 -19.08 50.64 23.73
CA THR A 149 -17.75 51.29 23.77
C THR A 149 -16.95 50.84 24.99
N SER A 150 -17.56 50.80 26.17
CA SER A 150 -16.90 50.39 27.41
C SER A 150 -16.44 48.93 27.36
N VAL A 151 -17.31 48.02 26.94
CA VAL A 151 -17.01 46.59 26.77
C VAL A 151 -15.93 46.37 25.71
N THR A 152 -16.00 47.09 24.59
CA THR A 152 -14.95 47.05 23.56
C THR A 152 -13.61 47.49 24.13
N ASN A 153 -13.56 48.60 24.88
CA ASN A 153 -12.34 49.08 25.50
C ASN A 153 -11.79 48.07 26.53
N ASN A 154 -12.65 47.45 27.34
CA ASN A 154 -12.26 46.43 28.31
C ASN A 154 -11.59 45.22 27.63
N LEU A 155 -12.15 44.73 26.52
CA LEU A 155 -11.55 43.62 25.76
C LEU A 155 -10.31 44.05 24.97
N SER A 156 -10.32 45.24 24.35
CA SER A 156 -9.16 45.76 23.61
C SER A 156 -7.97 46.08 24.51
N ALA A 157 -8.22 46.37 25.79
CA ALA A 157 -7.18 46.56 26.81
C ALA A 157 -6.43 45.26 27.15
N VAL A 158 -6.99 44.09 26.80
CA VAL A 158 -6.21 42.84 26.73
C VAL A 158 -5.26 42.97 25.55
N GLY A 159 -4.07 43.50 25.84
CA GLY A 159 -3.18 44.04 24.83
C GLY A 159 -2.75 43.02 23.78
N TYR A 160 -2.87 43.42 22.51
CA TYR A 160 -2.07 42.85 21.42
C TYR A 160 -0.65 43.44 21.41
N ASN A 161 -0.42 44.69 21.86
CA ASN A 161 0.89 45.37 21.81
C ASN A 161 1.86 45.06 22.98
N VAL A 162 1.69 43.90 23.63
CA VAL A 162 2.61 43.38 24.65
C VAL A 162 3.85 42.70 24.01
N PHE A 163 4.01 42.79 22.68
CA PHE A 163 5.12 42.20 21.96
C PHE A 163 6.41 43.05 21.93
N ASP A 164 6.53 44.06 22.81
CA ASP A 164 7.83 44.68 23.17
C ASP A 164 8.14 44.31 24.65
N ILE A 165 9.11 43.41 24.82
CA ILE A 165 9.32 42.56 25.99
C ILE A 165 9.75 43.36 27.23
N ARG A 166 8.88 43.57 28.25
CA ARG A 166 9.34 44.05 29.58
C ARG A 166 8.67 43.53 30.87
N GLU A 167 7.60 42.72 30.86
CA GLU A 167 7.03 42.15 32.12
C GLU A 167 6.78 40.63 32.13
N ALA A 168 6.98 40.00 33.29
CA ALA A 168 7.05 38.54 33.45
C ALA A 168 5.68 37.81 33.35
N THR A 169 4.58 38.46 33.73
CA THR A 169 3.20 37.93 33.59
C THR A 169 2.71 37.95 32.13
N GLU A 170 3.26 38.85 31.33
CA GLU A 170 2.93 39.07 29.92
C GLU A 170 3.71 38.14 28.98
N MET A 171 4.95 37.79 29.34
CA MET A 171 5.72 36.73 28.68
C MET A 171 5.01 35.37 28.72
N TRP A 172 4.31 35.06 29.82
CA TRP A 172 3.56 33.82 29.98
C TRP A 172 2.40 33.71 28.99
N ALA A 173 1.63 34.78 28.78
CA ALA A 173 0.49 34.77 27.85
C ALA A 173 0.91 34.55 26.38
N ASN A 174 2.05 35.12 25.96
CA ASN A 174 2.61 34.92 24.61
C ASN A 174 3.09 33.47 24.41
N GLU A 175 3.75 32.90 25.41
CA GLU A 175 4.18 31.50 25.38
C GLU A 175 2.97 30.56 25.30
N GLN A 176 1.90 30.82 26.07
CA GLN A 176 0.69 30.01 26.02
C GLN A 176 -0.04 30.11 24.67
N LEU A 177 -0.26 31.31 24.13
CA LEU A 177 -0.90 31.49 22.83
C LEU A 177 -0.10 30.86 21.68
N THR A 178 1.23 30.88 21.78
CA THR A 178 2.10 30.19 20.83
C THR A 178 1.96 28.67 20.93
N ASN A 179 1.92 28.13 22.15
CA ASN A 179 1.73 26.70 22.40
C ASN A 179 0.35 26.19 21.99
N TRP A 180 -0.69 27.03 22.13
CA TRP A 180 -2.05 26.72 21.68
C TRP A 180 -2.28 26.98 20.19
N TYR A 181 -1.31 27.58 19.48
CA TYR A 181 -1.43 27.97 18.06
C TYR A 181 -2.62 28.88 17.76
N MET A 182 -2.83 29.89 18.63
CA MET A 182 -3.96 30.84 18.53
C MET A 182 -3.49 32.30 18.43
N ARG A 183 -2.20 32.56 18.20
CA ARG A 183 -1.68 33.93 18.21
C ARG A 183 -2.31 34.79 17.12
N ASP A 184 -2.41 34.22 15.92
CA ASP A 184 -2.94 34.93 14.76
C ASP A 184 -4.49 35.05 14.85
N ASP A 185 -5.16 34.06 15.46
CA ASP A 185 -6.59 34.11 15.79
C ASP A 185 -6.90 35.16 16.86
N PHE A 186 -6.08 35.22 17.91
CA PHE A 186 -6.21 36.24 18.96
C PHE A 186 -6.12 37.65 18.36
N LYS A 187 -5.16 37.84 17.43
CA LYS A 187 -5.05 39.10 16.69
C LYS A 187 -6.31 39.41 15.91
N GLN A 188 -6.83 38.44 15.14
CA GLN A 188 -8.04 38.63 14.33
C GLN A 188 -9.25 38.96 15.20
N VAL A 189 -9.43 38.24 16.31
CA VAL A 189 -10.48 38.53 17.30
C VAL A 189 -10.32 39.94 17.86
N HIS A 190 -9.09 40.34 18.25
CA HIS A 190 -8.79 41.67 18.79
C HIS A 190 -9.13 42.78 17.80
N ASP A 191 -8.68 42.65 16.56
CA ASP A 191 -8.92 43.62 15.48
C ASP A 191 -10.42 43.74 15.13
N GLN A 192 -11.20 42.68 15.35
CA GLN A 192 -12.64 42.60 15.06
C GLN A 192 -13.54 42.89 16.27
N LEU A 193 -13.00 43.23 17.44
CA LEU A 193 -13.81 43.53 18.62
C LEU A 193 -14.97 44.52 18.38
N PRO A 194 -14.83 45.60 17.59
CA PRO A 194 -15.95 46.51 17.30
C PRO A 194 -17.17 45.84 16.66
N THR A 195 -16.98 44.75 15.90
CA THR A 195 -18.07 43.99 15.27
C THR A 195 -18.52 42.80 16.11
N LEU A 196 -17.64 42.24 16.93
CA LEU A 196 -17.92 41.08 17.78
C LEU A 196 -18.63 41.45 19.09
N VAL A 197 -18.31 42.60 19.69
CA VAL A 197 -18.90 43.04 20.98
C VAL A 197 -20.42 43.21 20.92
N PRO A 198 -21.02 43.80 19.87
CA PRO A 198 -22.47 43.82 19.76
C PRO A 198 -23.11 42.42 19.78
N GLN A 199 -22.49 41.42 19.15
CA GLN A 199 -22.98 40.04 19.16
C GLN A 199 -22.83 39.42 20.56
N LEU A 200 -21.70 39.65 21.22
CA LEU A 200 -21.49 39.24 22.60
C LEU A 200 -22.61 39.78 23.51
N LEU A 201 -22.91 41.08 23.44
CA LEU A 201 -23.91 41.71 24.30
C LEU A 201 -25.35 41.31 23.95
N ASN A 202 -25.69 41.13 22.67
CA ASN A 202 -27.02 40.69 22.25
C ASN A 202 -27.42 39.32 22.81
N HIS A 203 -26.45 38.48 23.14
CA HIS A 203 -26.65 37.15 23.72
C HIS A 203 -26.19 37.03 25.18
N ALA A 204 -25.92 38.17 25.84
CA ALA A 204 -25.62 38.23 27.27
C ALA A 204 -26.91 38.38 28.08
N ASP A 205 -26.99 37.66 29.20
CA ASP A 205 -28.01 37.90 30.20
C ASP A 205 -27.60 39.10 31.08
N ASN A 206 -28.57 39.83 31.62
CA ASN A 206 -28.34 40.91 32.60
C ASN A 206 -27.36 41.99 32.13
N LEU A 207 -27.69 42.69 31.03
CA LEU A 207 -26.88 43.78 30.44
C LEU A 207 -26.40 44.84 31.45
N ALA A 208 -27.15 45.10 32.52
CA ALA A 208 -26.76 46.04 33.59
C ALA A 208 -25.43 45.68 34.29
N THR A 209 -25.02 44.42 34.24
CA THR A 209 -23.76 43.92 34.83
C THR A 209 -22.74 43.46 33.80
N ALA A 210 -23.06 43.54 32.50
CA ALA A 210 -22.23 43.01 31.44
C ALA A 210 -20.85 43.68 31.38
N ASP A 211 -20.78 45.00 31.55
CA ASP A 211 -19.50 45.73 31.54
C ASP A 211 -18.55 45.23 32.62
N GLN A 212 -19.03 45.09 33.86
CA GLN A 212 -18.23 44.58 34.98
C GLN A 212 -17.83 43.12 34.77
N ARG A 213 -18.77 42.27 34.33
CA ARG A 213 -18.49 40.84 34.06
C ARG A 213 -17.42 40.68 32.98
N VAL A 214 -17.45 41.51 31.94
CA VAL A 214 -16.41 41.53 30.91
C VAL A 214 -15.10 42.07 31.48
N HIS A 215 -15.13 43.19 32.20
CA HIS A 215 -13.94 43.78 32.81
C HIS A 215 -13.18 42.77 33.69
N ASP A 216 -13.91 42.04 34.56
CA ASP A 216 -13.33 41.07 35.49
C ASP A 216 -12.76 39.81 34.80
N ASN A 217 -13.17 39.53 33.56
CA ASN A 217 -12.84 38.30 32.84
C ASN A 217 -12.28 38.54 31.44
N ALA A 218 -11.84 39.76 31.11
CA ALA A 218 -11.52 40.17 29.75
C ALA A 218 -10.50 39.24 29.06
N ALA A 219 -9.44 38.85 29.78
CA ALA A 219 -8.43 37.94 29.26
C ALA A 219 -9.00 36.53 28.97
N ALA A 220 -9.82 35.99 29.86
CA ALA A 220 -10.46 34.69 29.66
C ALA A 220 -11.44 34.74 28.48
N ILE A 221 -12.23 35.81 28.36
CA ILE A 221 -13.15 35.99 27.22
C ILE A 221 -12.36 36.03 25.90
N MET A 222 -11.27 36.80 25.83
CA MET A 222 -10.41 36.86 24.64
C MET A 222 -9.80 35.50 24.28
N ILE A 223 -9.34 34.73 25.28
CA ILE A 223 -8.83 33.36 25.05
C ILE A 223 -9.95 32.44 24.55
N GLY A 224 -11.13 32.50 25.17
CA GLY A 224 -12.30 31.72 24.78
C GLY A 224 -12.74 32.02 23.34
N MET A 225 -12.79 33.30 22.97
CA MET A 225 -13.07 33.72 21.60
C MET A 225 -12.00 33.21 20.63
N SER A 226 -10.72 33.32 20.99
CA SER A 226 -9.61 32.86 20.14
C SER A 226 -9.63 31.34 19.93
N TYR A 227 -9.95 30.57 20.98
CA TYR A 227 -10.06 29.12 20.92
C TYR A 227 -11.19 28.67 19.99
N LEU A 228 -12.37 29.28 20.11
CA LEU A 228 -13.49 28.97 19.23
C LEU A 228 -13.23 29.43 17.80
N HIS A 229 -12.63 30.62 17.62
CA HIS A 229 -12.22 31.12 16.30
C HIS A 229 -11.28 30.15 15.59
N ARG A 230 -10.28 29.62 16.29
CA ARG A 230 -9.29 28.73 15.72
C ARG A 230 -9.85 27.35 15.36
N TRP A 231 -10.66 26.76 16.24
CA TRP A 231 -10.99 25.33 16.17
C TRP A 231 -12.44 25.03 15.77
N TYR A 232 -13.36 26.01 15.81
CA TYR A 232 -14.79 25.80 15.54
C TYR A 232 -15.31 26.68 14.38
N ASN A 233 -14.42 27.15 13.51
CA ASN A 233 -14.77 27.87 12.27
C ASN A 233 -15.14 26.89 11.14
N ILE A 234 -16.29 26.26 11.34
CA ILE A 234 -16.78 25.13 10.55
C ILE A 234 -18.10 25.50 9.87
N SER A 235 -18.12 25.36 8.55
CA SER A 235 -19.27 25.57 7.71
C SER A 235 -20.10 24.28 7.57
N PHE A 236 -21.41 24.42 7.64
CA PHE A 236 -22.38 23.39 7.34
C PHE A 236 -23.28 23.94 6.22
N GLY A 237 -22.78 23.87 4.98
CA GLY A 237 -23.44 24.52 3.84
C GLY A 237 -23.47 26.04 4.05
N ASP A 238 -24.66 26.62 4.05
CA ASP A 238 -24.85 28.07 4.24
C ASP A 238 -24.83 28.50 5.72
N LYS A 239 -24.70 27.56 6.67
CA LYS A 239 -24.68 27.84 8.11
C LYS A 239 -23.28 27.73 8.67
N GLU A 240 -22.89 28.71 9.47
CA GLU A 240 -21.61 28.74 10.16
C GLU A 240 -21.77 28.36 11.63
N LEU A 241 -20.94 27.45 12.13
CA LEU A 241 -20.95 27.06 13.55
C LEU A 241 -20.37 28.16 14.44
N LEU A 242 -19.34 28.87 13.97
CA LEU A 242 -18.58 29.82 14.80
C LEU A 242 -19.46 30.88 15.47
N PRO A 243 -20.35 31.62 14.77
CA PRO A 243 -21.15 32.66 15.40
C PRO A 243 -22.07 32.10 16.51
N ILE A 244 -22.62 30.90 16.29
CA ILE A 244 -23.52 30.24 17.25
C ILE A 244 -22.73 29.71 18.44
N MET A 245 -21.64 28.99 18.18
CA MET A 245 -20.78 28.43 19.23
C MET A 245 -20.10 29.52 20.05
N MET A 246 -19.82 30.69 19.46
CA MET A 246 -19.18 31.82 20.15
C MET A 246 -20.16 32.67 20.94
N PHE A 247 -21.31 33.01 20.35
CA PHE A 247 -22.22 34.00 20.94
C PHE A 247 -23.58 33.44 21.35
N ASP A 248 -24.09 32.38 20.72
CA ASP A 248 -25.39 31.80 21.06
C ASP A 248 -25.30 30.32 21.54
N PRO A 249 -24.53 30.03 22.60
CA PRO A 249 -24.35 28.66 23.09
C PRO A 249 -25.67 28.06 23.61
N LYS A 250 -26.66 28.90 23.94
CA LYS A 250 -28.02 28.45 24.33
C LYS A 250 -28.75 27.76 23.19
N ALA A 251 -28.56 28.20 21.94
CA ALA A 251 -29.11 27.52 20.77
C ALA A 251 -28.54 26.09 20.58
N LEU A 252 -27.42 25.79 21.22
CA LEU A 252 -26.78 24.47 21.25
C LEU A 252 -27.05 23.69 22.55
N GLY A 253 -27.83 24.25 23.48
CA GLY A 253 -28.27 23.58 24.71
C GLY A 253 -27.62 24.09 26.00
N SER A 254 -26.67 25.03 25.94
CA SER A 254 -26.03 25.61 27.13
C SER A 254 -27.03 26.36 28.03
N ASN A 255 -26.76 26.37 29.34
CA ASN A 255 -27.43 27.27 30.29
C ASN A 255 -26.67 28.59 30.50
N LEU A 256 -25.45 28.70 29.96
CA LEU A 256 -24.62 29.89 30.07
C LEU A 256 -24.98 30.89 28.96
N ASP A 257 -24.90 32.18 29.28
CA ASP A 257 -24.93 33.23 28.27
C ASP A 257 -23.57 33.35 27.56
N SER A 258 -23.48 34.24 26.57
CA SER A 258 -22.27 34.45 25.76
C SER A 258 -21.02 34.80 26.60
N ILE A 259 -21.16 35.65 27.63
CA ILE A 259 -20.06 36.11 28.47
C ILE A 259 -19.55 35.00 29.38
N ASP A 260 -20.44 34.27 30.06
CA ASP A 260 -20.05 33.20 30.99
C ASP A 260 -19.52 31.98 30.25
N TRP A 261 -20.06 31.69 29.06
CA TRP A 261 -19.57 30.62 28.18
C TRP A 261 -18.11 30.86 27.74
N LEU A 262 -17.81 32.03 27.18
CA LEU A 262 -16.46 32.38 26.73
C LEU A 262 -15.49 32.47 27.90
N THR A 263 -15.94 33.01 29.04
CA THR A 263 -15.17 33.04 30.29
C THR A 263 -14.81 31.62 30.76
N SER A 264 -15.75 30.67 30.67
CA SER A 264 -15.54 29.30 31.12
C SER A 264 -14.53 28.55 30.24
N ILE A 265 -14.57 28.76 28.93
CA ILE A 265 -13.56 28.22 28.00
C ILE A 265 -12.19 28.85 28.27
N GLY A 266 -12.12 30.17 28.45
CA GLY A 266 -10.85 30.86 28.70
C GLY A 266 -10.19 30.55 30.03
N LYS A 267 -10.95 29.96 30.98
CA LYS A 267 -10.45 29.50 32.29
C LYS A 267 -10.03 28.04 32.31
N LEU A 268 -10.15 27.33 31.19
CA LEU A 268 -9.60 25.97 31.07
C LEU A 268 -8.09 25.98 31.27
N THR A 269 -7.53 24.86 31.74
CA THR A 269 -6.09 24.77 31.98
C THR A 269 -5.30 24.77 30.69
N TYR A 270 -3.99 24.96 30.81
CA TYR A 270 -3.07 24.86 29.69
C TYR A 270 -3.25 23.58 28.87
N GLU A 271 -3.25 22.42 29.56
CA GLU A 271 -3.38 21.12 28.92
C GLU A 271 -4.76 20.93 28.27
N GLU A 272 -5.81 21.48 28.87
CA GLU A 272 -7.17 21.41 28.32
C GLU A 272 -7.32 22.23 27.04
N LEU A 273 -6.55 23.31 26.87
CA LEU A 273 -6.57 24.12 25.66
C LEU A 273 -5.56 23.67 24.59
N LEU A 274 -4.72 22.66 24.89
CA LEU A 274 -3.79 22.11 23.89
C LEU A 274 -4.55 21.49 22.70
N PRO A 275 -4.15 21.78 21.45
CA PRO A 275 -4.89 21.29 20.30
C PRO A 275 -4.87 19.77 20.16
N GLU A 276 -3.80 19.09 20.56
CA GLU A 276 -3.72 17.62 20.58
C GLU A 276 -4.76 16.96 21.49
N ASN A 277 -5.33 17.70 22.45
CA ASN A 277 -6.35 17.24 23.39
C ASN A 277 -7.78 17.56 22.95
N ASN A 278 -8.00 18.13 21.75
CA ASN A 278 -9.28 18.71 21.35
C ASN A 278 -10.52 17.79 21.54
N VAL A 279 -10.40 16.49 21.22
CA VAL A 279 -11.49 15.51 21.40
C VAL A 279 -11.81 15.33 22.89
N LEU A 280 -10.76 15.24 23.71
CA LEU A 280 -10.88 15.07 25.16
C LEU A 280 -11.47 16.33 25.80
N THR A 281 -10.99 17.51 25.40
CA THR A 281 -11.47 18.80 25.87
C THR A 281 -12.94 18.99 25.54
N PHE A 282 -13.37 18.67 24.32
CA PHE A 282 -14.78 18.73 23.98
C PHE A 282 -15.60 17.81 24.89
N LYS A 283 -15.22 16.54 24.98
CA LYS A 283 -15.95 15.53 25.76
C LYS A 283 -16.04 15.87 27.25
N GLN A 284 -14.96 16.37 27.86
CA GLN A 284 -14.89 16.58 29.30
C GLN A 284 -15.28 17.98 29.74
N LYS A 285 -15.22 18.97 28.85
CA LYS A 285 -15.44 20.38 29.20
C LYS A 285 -16.61 20.98 28.44
N LEU A 286 -16.55 21.00 27.11
CA LEU A 286 -17.56 21.71 26.31
C LEU A 286 -18.91 20.98 26.30
N ALA A 287 -18.92 19.66 26.14
CA ALA A 287 -20.16 18.87 26.10
C ALA A 287 -21.00 19.04 27.39
N PRO A 288 -20.43 18.93 28.61
CA PRO A 288 -21.14 19.26 29.85
C PRO A 288 -21.69 20.69 29.90
N MET A 289 -20.90 21.68 29.45
CA MET A 289 -21.36 23.08 29.43
C MET A 289 -22.49 23.31 28.42
N LEU A 290 -22.53 22.55 27.32
CA LEU A 290 -23.62 22.53 26.34
C LEU A 290 -24.82 21.65 26.76
N ASN A 291 -24.79 21.07 27.97
CA ASN A 291 -25.77 20.09 28.45
C ASN A 291 -26.00 18.90 27.51
N THR A 292 -24.94 18.46 26.81
CA THR A 292 -24.98 17.29 25.92
C THR A 292 -24.10 16.16 26.44
N LYS A 293 -24.45 14.93 26.07
CA LYS A 293 -23.65 13.72 26.34
C LYS A 293 -22.92 13.21 25.10
N LEU A 294 -23.06 13.90 23.97
CA LEU A 294 -22.43 13.53 22.71
C LEU A 294 -20.92 13.76 22.78
N ASP A 295 -20.14 12.88 22.16
CA ASP A 295 -18.75 13.19 21.83
C ASP A 295 -18.67 14.20 20.66
N LEU A 296 -17.47 14.71 20.42
CA LEU A 296 -17.22 15.71 19.38
C LEU A 296 -17.67 15.25 17.99
N ILE A 297 -17.40 14.00 17.65
CA ILE A 297 -17.66 13.46 16.31
C ILE A 297 -19.16 13.34 16.08
N THR A 298 -19.87 12.81 17.07
CA THR A 298 -21.33 12.69 17.02
C THR A 298 -22.00 14.06 17.04
N PHE A 299 -21.50 15.00 17.84
CA PHE A 299 -21.99 16.38 17.87
C PHE A 299 -21.89 17.06 16.50
N LEU A 300 -20.71 17.00 15.86
CA LEU A 300 -20.52 17.56 14.51
C LEU A 300 -21.36 16.80 13.47
N GLY A 301 -21.46 15.48 13.59
CA GLY A 301 -22.29 14.64 12.74
C GLY A 301 -23.76 15.03 12.78
N ASP A 302 -24.33 15.22 13.97
CA ASP A 302 -25.71 15.64 14.20
C ASP A 302 -25.99 17.04 13.66
N LEU A 303 -25.06 17.98 13.89
CA LEU A 303 -25.14 19.32 13.29
C LEU A 303 -25.15 19.25 11.76
N ARG A 304 -24.29 18.42 11.15
CA ARG A 304 -24.32 18.20 9.70
C ARG A 304 -25.66 17.65 9.23
N GLN A 305 -26.23 16.66 9.93
CA GLN A 305 -27.54 16.11 9.53
C GLN A 305 -28.63 17.18 9.61
N LYS A 306 -28.59 18.04 10.64
CA LYS A 306 -29.59 19.07 10.89
C LYS A 306 -29.47 20.27 9.95
N TRP A 307 -28.25 20.72 9.66
CA TRP A 307 -27.99 21.97 8.94
C TRP A 307 -27.68 21.77 7.47
N SER A 308 -27.06 20.64 7.11
CA SER A 308 -26.72 20.26 5.74
C SER A 308 -27.09 18.81 5.43
N PRO A 309 -28.38 18.43 5.54
CA PRO A 309 -28.82 17.04 5.34
C PRO A 309 -28.44 16.46 3.98
N LYS A 310 -28.30 17.33 2.96
CA LYS A 310 -27.98 16.94 1.57
C LYS A 310 -26.50 16.60 1.33
N LEU A 311 -25.58 17.05 2.18
CA LEU A 311 -24.16 16.74 2.05
C LEU A 311 -23.86 15.43 2.76
N THR A 312 -23.17 14.50 2.10
CA THR A 312 -22.56 13.36 2.81
C THR A 312 -21.50 13.86 3.80
N ALA A 313 -21.11 12.99 4.74
CA ALA A 313 -20.06 13.35 5.71
C ALA A 313 -18.73 13.70 5.02
N ASP A 314 -18.37 12.97 3.97
CA ASP A 314 -17.16 13.22 3.18
C ASP A 314 -17.23 14.54 2.41
N GLN A 315 -18.33 14.79 1.68
CA GLN A 315 -18.53 16.06 0.96
C GLN A 315 -18.48 17.27 1.89
N TRP A 316 -19.10 17.16 3.08
CA TRP A 316 -19.06 18.21 4.09
C TRP A 316 -17.63 18.46 4.60
N PHE A 317 -16.89 17.40 4.93
CA PHE A 317 -15.51 17.50 5.40
C PHE A 317 -14.61 18.17 4.34
N LYS A 318 -14.65 17.70 3.10
CA LYS A 318 -13.88 18.27 1.97
C LYS A 318 -14.28 19.70 1.64
N SER A 319 -15.56 20.07 1.82
CA SER A 319 -15.99 21.46 1.61
C SER A 319 -15.44 22.45 2.64
N ASN A 320 -14.96 21.98 3.78
CA ASN A 320 -14.43 22.82 4.86
C ASN A 320 -12.91 23.04 4.78
N THR A 321 -12.19 22.14 4.12
CA THR A 321 -10.73 22.08 4.17
C THR A 321 -10.09 22.40 2.82
N GLY A 322 -9.01 23.19 2.85
CA GLY A 322 -8.16 23.45 1.70
C GLY A 322 -7.08 22.38 1.45
N VAL A 323 -6.97 21.38 2.34
CA VAL A 323 -5.98 20.30 2.23
C VAL A 323 -6.22 19.49 0.95
N HIS A 324 -5.15 19.21 0.19
CA HIS A 324 -5.22 18.27 -0.93
C HIS A 324 -5.40 16.83 -0.41
N ILE A 325 -6.62 16.32 -0.52
CA ILE A 325 -6.98 14.98 -0.06
C ILE A 325 -7.00 14.03 -1.27
N VAL A 326 -6.15 12.99 -1.23
CA VAL A 326 -6.13 11.92 -2.22
C VAL A 326 -6.67 10.64 -1.59
N GLU A 327 -7.82 10.18 -2.06
CA GLU A 327 -8.42 8.93 -1.60
C GLU A 327 -8.30 7.90 -2.69
N VAL A 328 -7.56 6.84 -2.40
CA VAL A 328 -7.26 5.77 -3.37
C VAL A 328 -8.12 4.57 -3.00
N PRO A 329 -9.21 4.31 -3.76
CA PRO A 329 -10.01 3.11 -3.54
C PRO A 329 -9.17 1.87 -3.83
N SER A 330 -9.41 0.80 -3.06
CA SER A 330 -8.83 -0.50 -3.33
C SER A 330 -9.52 -1.14 -4.53
N LYS A 331 -8.75 -1.73 -5.44
CA LYS A 331 -9.28 -2.51 -6.57
C LYS A 331 -9.82 -3.86 -6.10
N GLU A 332 -9.26 -4.41 -5.03
CA GLU A 332 -9.63 -5.73 -4.47
C GLU A 332 -10.78 -5.65 -3.45
N VAL A 333 -10.95 -4.48 -2.81
CA VAL A 333 -11.98 -4.25 -1.79
C VAL A 333 -12.69 -2.91 -2.06
N PRO A 334 -13.38 -2.77 -3.20
CA PRO A 334 -13.92 -1.48 -3.64
C PRO A 334 -14.98 -0.90 -2.69
N ASP A 335 -15.67 -1.77 -1.93
CA ASP A 335 -16.69 -1.38 -0.96
C ASP A 335 -16.11 -0.89 0.37
N LEU A 336 -14.79 -1.05 0.59
CA LEU A 336 -14.15 -0.56 1.81
C LEU A 336 -14.14 0.97 1.79
N ASN A 337 -14.79 1.57 2.78
CA ASN A 337 -14.86 3.02 2.89
C ASN A 337 -13.49 3.59 3.31
N LEU A 338 -12.72 4.03 2.31
CA LEU A 338 -11.40 4.65 2.48
C LEU A 338 -11.45 6.18 2.47
N HIS A 339 -12.64 6.78 2.54
CA HIS A 339 -12.77 8.24 2.69
C HIS A 339 -12.06 8.70 3.97
N LEU A 340 -11.30 9.78 3.87
CA LEU A 340 -10.46 10.25 4.98
C LEU A 340 -11.31 10.53 6.21
N TYR A 341 -12.41 11.27 6.08
CA TYR A 341 -13.28 11.57 7.21
C TYR A 341 -13.85 10.32 7.88
N HIS A 342 -14.22 9.30 7.10
CA HIS A 342 -14.68 8.02 7.67
C HIS A 342 -13.59 7.40 8.55
N ARG A 343 -12.37 7.25 8.02
CA ARG A 343 -11.26 6.66 8.79
C ARG A 343 -10.88 7.48 10.01
N LEU A 344 -10.93 8.80 9.92
CA LEU A 344 -10.67 9.67 11.06
C LEU A 344 -11.76 9.53 12.14
N SER A 345 -13.03 9.48 11.74
CA SER A 345 -14.17 9.48 12.66
C SER A 345 -14.40 8.13 13.32
N THR A 346 -14.21 7.02 12.59
CA THR A 346 -14.33 5.65 13.13
C THR A 346 -13.04 5.12 13.75
N GLY A 347 -11.92 5.83 13.56
CA GLY A 347 -10.65 5.53 14.21
C GLY A 347 -10.68 5.79 15.72
N ASP A 348 -9.58 5.44 16.39
CA ASP A 348 -9.41 5.76 17.81
C ASP A 348 -9.10 7.25 18.03
N ALA A 349 -8.92 7.64 19.29
CA ALA A 349 -8.62 9.03 19.67
C ALA A 349 -7.35 9.59 18.99
N SER A 350 -6.41 8.74 18.56
CA SER A 350 -5.19 9.17 17.87
C SER A 350 -5.48 9.67 16.46
N PHE A 351 -6.55 9.22 15.82
CA PHE A 351 -7.03 9.71 14.52
C PHE A 351 -8.08 10.82 14.67
N GLN A 352 -9.03 10.65 15.60
CA GLN A 352 -10.13 11.61 15.79
C GLN A 352 -9.62 13.02 16.12
N LYS A 353 -8.48 13.14 16.81
CA LYS A 353 -7.85 14.44 17.13
C LYS A 353 -7.44 15.26 15.91
N PHE A 354 -7.35 14.66 14.72
CA PHE A 354 -7.00 15.39 13.49
C PHE A 354 -8.20 16.12 12.86
N ILE A 355 -9.44 15.77 13.24
CA ILE A 355 -10.64 16.27 12.57
C ILE A 355 -10.81 17.78 12.70
N LEU A 356 -10.72 18.34 13.92
CA LEU A 356 -10.88 19.78 14.13
C LEU A 356 -9.76 20.58 13.43
N PRO A 357 -8.47 20.23 13.57
CA PRO A 357 -7.43 20.88 12.80
C PRO A 357 -7.68 20.86 11.30
N LEU A 358 -8.00 19.70 10.70
CA LEU A 358 -8.20 19.59 9.25
C LEU A 358 -9.41 20.40 8.75
N LEU A 359 -10.53 20.43 9.49
CA LEU A 359 -11.72 21.22 9.13
C LEU A 359 -11.46 22.74 9.08
N ASN A 360 -10.41 23.22 9.76
CA ASN A 360 -10.11 24.65 9.88
C ASN A 360 -8.91 25.10 9.03
N ILE A 361 -8.29 24.22 8.24
CA ILE A 361 -7.25 24.60 7.27
C ILE A 361 -7.93 25.09 6.00
N LYS A 362 -7.65 26.32 5.56
CA LYS A 362 -8.30 26.92 4.39
C LYS A 362 -7.41 26.96 3.14
N ASN A 363 -6.10 26.85 3.32
CA ASN A 363 -5.12 26.89 2.24
C ASN A 363 -4.62 25.50 1.85
N ASP A 364 -4.26 25.36 0.59
CA ASP A 364 -3.63 24.17 0.03
C ASP A 364 -2.11 24.21 0.28
N ASP A 365 -1.73 23.89 1.51
CA ASP A 365 -0.33 23.89 1.99
C ASP A 365 0.18 22.52 2.41
N MET A 366 -0.72 21.53 2.46
CA MET A 366 -0.44 20.17 2.89
C MET A 366 -1.37 19.19 2.17
N TYR A 367 -0.99 17.91 2.24
CA TYR A 367 -1.75 16.84 1.63
C TYR A 367 -2.00 15.71 2.63
N VAL A 368 -3.10 14.98 2.41
CA VAL A 368 -3.38 13.73 3.10
C VAL A 368 -3.80 12.67 2.08
N VAL A 369 -3.14 11.52 2.13
CA VAL A 369 -3.51 10.37 1.30
C VAL A 369 -4.15 9.32 2.17
N SER A 370 -5.33 8.83 1.77
CA SER A 370 -6.01 7.70 2.40
C SER A 370 -6.10 6.55 1.42
N THR A 371 -5.51 5.41 1.78
CA THR A 371 -5.55 4.19 0.98
C THR A 371 -5.67 2.96 1.90
N LEU A 372 -5.83 1.77 1.33
CA LEU A 372 -5.82 0.52 2.08
C LEU A 372 -4.56 0.46 2.96
N GLY A 373 -4.68 0.02 4.21
CA GLY A 373 -3.52 -0.15 5.09
C GLY A 373 -2.89 1.12 5.70
N ALA A 374 -3.00 2.31 5.07
CA ALA A 374 -2.27 3.51 5.53
C ALA A 374 -3.02 4.85 5.33
N THR A 375 -2.76 5.80 6.23
CA THR A 375 -3.07 7.23 6.06
C THR A 375 -1.77 8.02 6.11
N ILE A 376 -1.50 8.82 5.08
CA ILE A 376 -0.21 9.51 4.87
C ILE A 376 -0.43 11.02 4.99
N PHE A 377 0.32 11.68 5.87
CA PHE A 377 0.29 13.11 6.10
C PHE A 377 1.61 13.74 5.64
N GLY A 378 1.54 14.76 4.79
CA GLY A 378 2.73 15.48 4.37
C GLY A 378 2.47 16.94 3.99
N MET A 379 3.56 17.67 3.75
CA MET A 379 3.55 19.09 3.37
C MET A 379 4.40 19.32 2.13
N TYR A 380 4.31 20.50 1.52
CA TYR A 380 5.03 20.78 0.27
C TYR A 380 6.47 21.30 0.46
N ASP A 381 6.83 21.77 1.67
CA ASP A 381 8.14 22.36 1.94
C ASP A 381 9.37 21.44 1.70
N PRO A 382 9.30 20.10 1.84
CA PRO A 382 10.36 19.18 1.43
C PRO A 382 10.64 19.14 -0.09
N TYR A 383 9.70 19.63 -0.90
CA TYR A 383 9.69 19.56 -2.37
C TYR A 383 9.74 20.94 -3.03
N ILE A 384 9.29 21.98 -2.33
CA ILE A 384 9.24 23.35 -2.81
C ILE A 384 10.13 24.22 -1.93
N ASP A 385 11.10 24.88 -2.54
CA ASP A 385 12.00 25.82 -1.86
C ASP A 385 11.23 26.94 -1.17
N LEU A 386 11.49 27.12 0.13
CA LEU A 386 10.81 28.10 0.99
C LEU A 386 10.85 29.52 0.44
N LYS A 387 11.84 29.89 -0.39
CA LYS A 387 11.89 31.21 -1.02
C LYS A 387 10.63 31.53 -1.83
N TYR A 388 10.01 30.52 -2.46
CA TYR A 388 8.83 30.71 -3.30
C TYR A 388 7.57 31.05 -2.51
N ARG A 389 7.57 30.90 -1.18
CA ARG A 389 6.48 31.39 -0.31
C ARG A 389 6.22 32.90 -0.48
N LYS A 390 7.22 33.66 -0.93
CA LYS A 390 7.11 35.10 -1.24
C LYS A 390 6.60 35.39 -2.66
N GLU A 391 6.41 34.36 -3.48
CA GLU A 391 6.00 34.42 -4.88
C GLU A 391 4.76 33.51 -5.11
N PRO A 392 3.55 33.96 -4.71
CA PRO A 392 2.37 33.09 -4.62
C PRO A 392 2.02 32.35 -5.92
N GLU A 393 2.08 33.02 -7.08
CA GLU A 393 1.78 32.40 -8.37
C GLU A 393 2.77 31.27 -8.71
N VAL A 394 4.06 31.48 -8.45
CA VAL A 394 5.13 30.50 -8.68
C VAL A 394 5.01 29.33 -7.69
N TYR A 395 4.69 29.63 -6.44
CA TYR A 395 4.43 28.61 -5.42
C TYR A 395 3.28 27.69 -5.84
N GLN A 396 2.15 28.28 -6.25
CA GLN A 396 0.97 27.53 -6.68
C GLN A 396 1.23 26.66 -7.92
N GLU A 397 2.03 27.13 -8.88
CA GLU A 397 2.43 26.29 -10.03
C GLU A 397 3.29 25.08 -9.60
N LYS A 398 4.15 25.26 -8.59
CA LYS A 398 4.94 24.16 -8.03
C LYS A 398 4.08 23.20 -7.20
N VAL A 399 3.10 23.70 -6.47
CA VAL A 399 2.12 22.87 -5.75
C VAL A 399 1.39 21.94 -6.73
N LYS A 400 0.93 22.46 -7.88
CA LYS A 400 0.31 21.63 -8.94
C LYS A 400 1.25 20.54 -9.48
N GLN A 401 2.55 20.82 -9.59
CA GLN A 401 3.53 19.81 -10.01
C GLN A 401 3.69 18.72 -8.95
N VAL A 402 3.69 19.11 -7.66
CA VAL A 402 3.71 18.16 -6.54
C VAL A 402 2.42 17.33 -6.51
N HIS A 403 1.25 17.93 -6.68
CA HIS A 403 -0.03 17.21 -6.78
C HIS A 403 -0.01 16.15 -7.87
N LYS A 404 0.45 16.49 -9.08
CA LYS A 404 0.51 15.54 -10.19
C LYS A 404 1.33 14.30 -9.85
N GLU A 405 2.47 14.48 -9.21
CA GLU A 405 3.33 13.36 -8.82
C GLU A 405 2.77 12.61 -7.59
N LEU A 406 2.18 13.33 -6.65
CA LEU A 406 1.51 12.77 -5.48
C LEU A 406 0.33 11.89 -5.89
N ASP A 407 -0.54 12.33 -6.79
CA ASP A 407 -1.71 11.57 -7.25
C ASP A 407 -1.25 10.29 -7.96
N ARG A 408 -0.23 10.40 -8.82
CA ARG A 408 0.38 9.24 -9.51
C ARG A 408 0.95 8.22 -8.51
N LEU A 409 1.70 8.68 -7.50
CA LEU A 409 2.33 7.81 -6.51
C LEU A 409 1.33 7.26 -5.50
N SER A 410 0.27 8.00 -5.19
CA SER A 410 -0.81 7.54 -4.30
C SER A 410 -1.50 6.30 -4.86
N VAL A 411 -1.75 6.27 -6.18
CA VAL A 411 -2.24 5.06 -6.86
C VAL A 411 -1.25 3.92 -6.71
N ALA A 412 0.06 4.16 -6.91
CA ALA A 412 1.09 3.13 -6.73
C ALA A 412 1.15 2.60 -5.28
N TRP A 413 0.90 3.43 -4.28
CA TRP A 413 0.84 3.02 -2.88
C TRP A 413 -0.40 2.17 -2.59
N GLY A 414 -1.56 2.50 -3.18
CA GLY A 414 -2.76 1.66 -3.10
C GLY A 414 -2.57 0.32 -3.81
N ASP A 415 -2.01 0.35 -5.01
CA ASP A 415 -1.70 -0.85 -5.81
C ASP A 415 -0.76 -1.82 -5.08
N HIS A 416 0.14 -1.31 -4.22
CA HIS A 416 0.97 -2.13 -3.34
C HIS A 416 0.18 -2.93 -2.33
N PHE A 417 -0.83 -2.33 -1.72
CA PHE A 417 -1.69 -3.04 -0.78
C PHE A 417 -2.66 -3.97 -1.48
N ASP A 418 -3.15 -3.63 -2.67
CA ASP A 418 -3.95 -4.53 -3.49
C ASP A 418 -3.15 -5.77 -3.90
N PHE A 419 -1.89 -5.60 -4.32
CA PHE A 419 -0.96 -6.73 -4.53
C PHE A 419 -0.89 -7.61 -3.28
N TRP A 420 -0.63 -7.03 -2.10
CA TRP A 420 -0.52 -7.82 -0.88
C TRP A 420 -1.85 -8.44 -0.44
N TYR A 421 -2.98 -7.82 -0.75
CA TYR A 421 -4.30 -8.37 -0.50
C TYR A 421 -4.55 -9.64 -1.31
N ARG A 422 -4.13 -9.66 -2.59
CA ARG A 422 -4.18 -10.86 -3.43
C ARG A 422 -3.24 -11.96 -2.94
N MET A 423 -2.04 -11.60 -2.48
CA MET A 423 -1.02 -12.58 -2.10
C MET A 423 -1.20 -13.17 -0.69
N THR A 424 -1.84 -12.48 0.24
CA THR A 424 -1.98 -12.92 1.63
C THR A 424 -3.16 -13.86 1.85
N ASN A 425 -3.11 -14.68 2.90
CA ASN A 425 -4.22 -15.54 3.30
C ASN A 425 -5.42 -14.76 3.87
N GLU A 426 -6.54 -15.45 4.13
CA GLU A 426 -7.78 -14.83 4.64
C GLU A 426 -7.61 -14.04 5.94
N ASN A 427 -6.72 -14.48 6.83
CA ASN A 427 -6.42 -13.75 8.06
C ASN A 427 -5.64 -12.46 7.77
N GLY A 428 -4.70 -12.50 6.83
CA GLY A 428 -3.99 -11.31 6.36
C GLY A 428 -4.92 -10.33 5.67
N LYS A 429 -5.87 -10.80 4.83
CA LYS A 429 -6.90 -9.96 4.20
C LYS A 429 -7.74 -9.23 5.24
N LYS A 430 -8.21 -9.94 6.28
CA LYS A 430 -8.94 -9.34 7.42
C LYS A 430 -8.12 -8.26 8.13
N ARG A 431 -6.84 -8.54 8.41
CA ARG A 431 -5.94 -7.59 9.07
C ARG A 431 -5.66 -6.36 8.20
N LEU A 432 -5.44 -6.54 6.90
CA LEU A 432 -5.14 -5.46 5.97
C LEU A 432 -6.34 -4.51 5.81
N ARG A 433 -7.58 -5.02 5.74
CA ARG A 433 -8.80 -4.19 5.73
C ARG A 433 -8.96 -3.32 6.98
N GLN A 434 -8.42 -3.76 8.11
CA GLN A 434 -8.47 -3.05 9.39
C GLN A 434 -7.23 -2.16 9.62
N ALA A 435 -6.18 -2.33 8.83
CA ALA A 435 -4.93 -1.62 9.01
C ALA A 435 -5.08 -0.14 8.64
N ASN A 436 -4.50 0.71 9.49
CA ASN A 436 -4.43 2.15 9.27
C ASN A 436 -3.15 2.70 9.90
N ILE A 437 -2.02 2.42 9.26
CA ILE A 437 -0.70 2.92 9.66
C ILE A 437 -0.63 4.41 9.36
N GLN A 438 -0.20 5.20 10.35
CA GLN A 438 0.02 6.63 10.17
C GLN A 438 1.41 6.85 9.58
N VAL A 439 1.48 7.46 8.41
CA VAL A 439 2.74 7.75 7.74
C VAL A 439 2.92 9.26 7.73
N TRP A 440 4.07 9.72 8.19
CA TRP A 440 4.40 11.13 8.27
C TRP A 440 5.59 11.41 7.36
N ASP A 441 5.37 12.28 6.37
CA ASP A 441 6.42 12.72 5.46
C ASP A 441 7.43 13.65 6.18
N SER A 442 8.52 13.95 5.50
CA SER A 442 9.66 14.68 6.03
C SER A 442 9.37 16.12 6.46
N TYR A 443 10.07 16.56 7.52
CA TYR A 443 10.19 17.97 7.91
C TYR A 443 11.49 18.62 7.39
N ASP A 444 12.28 17.94 6.56
CA ASP A 444 13.51 18.45 5.94
C ASP A 444 13.20 19.31 4.70
N ALA A 445 12.84 20.56 4.95
CA ALA A 445 12.44 21.52 3.94
C ALA A 445 13.62 21.99 3.08
N ILE A 446 13.32 22.36 1.83
CA ILE A 446 14.29 23.00 0.94
C ILE A 446 14.42 24.47 1.32
N ASP A 447 15.62 24.90 1.67
CA ASP A 447 15.93 26.30 1.94
C ASP A 447 17.27 26.66 1.27
N SER A 448 17.19 27.17 0.04
CA SER A 448 18.37 27.56 -0.73
C SER A 448 19.13 28.75 -0.13
N SER A 449 18.56 29.45 0.85
CA SER A 449 19.28 30.50 1.58
C SER A 449 20.30 29.93 2.58
N LYS A 450 20.16 28.65 2.96
CA LYS A 450 21.11 27.95 3.84
C LYS A 450 22.23 27.33 3.03
N LYS A 451 23.42 27.22 3.65
CA LYS A 451 24.59 26.58 3.04
C LYS A 451 24.34 25.11 2.65
N SER A 452 23.52 24.38 3.41
CA SER A 452 23.11 23.01 3.13
C SER A 452 22.05 22.90 2.02
N GLY A 453 21.37 24.00 1.67
CA GLY A 453 20.15 23.97 0.86
C GLY A 453 18.94 23.38 1.56
N ARG A 454 19.03 23.11 2.87
CA ARG A 454 18.05 22.35 3.67
C ARG A 454 17.87 22.94 5.06
N THR A 455 16.66 22.84 5.61
CA THR A 455 16.38 23.21 7.01
C THR A 455 15.30 22.31 7.60
N TRP A 456 15.48 21.91 8.86
CA TRP A 456 14.47 21.13 9.58
C TRP A 456 13.38 22.05 10.12
N LEU A 457 12.11 21.72 9.86
CA LEU A 457 10.96 22.47 10.36
C LEU A 457 10.55 21.97 11.75
N TYR A 458 10.78 22.79 12.77
CA TYR A 458 10.44 22.49 14.16
C TYR A 458 8.99 22.85 14.51
N LYS A 459 8.56 22.44 15.71
CA LYS A 459 7.17 22.53 16.20
C LYS A 459 6.50 23.89 16.00
N TYR A 460 7.20 25.00 16.22
CA TYR A 460 6.65 26.37 16.15
C TYR A 460 7.07 27.14 14.89
N THR A 461 7.51 26.45 13.85
CA THR A 461 7.93 27.06 12.59
C THR A 461 6.74 27.72 11.88
N ASN A 462 6.51 29.00 12.16
CA ASN A 462 5.35 29.74 11.64
C ASN A 462 5.48 30.24 10.19
N TYR A 463 6.65 30.11 9.57
CA TYR A 463 6.82 30.41 8.14
C TYR A 463 6.45 29.24 7.22
N SER A 464 6.12 28.06 7.79
CA SER A 464 5.44 26.97 7.09
C SER A 464 4.01 26.88 7.62
N PRO A 465 2.99 27.28 6.83
CA PRO A 465 1.59 27.21 7.23
C PRO A 465 1.16 25.81 7.65
N ALA A 466 1.53 24.76 6.90
CA ALA A 466 1.23 23.38 7.24
C ALA A 466 1.72 23.00 8.65
N VAL A 467 2.95 23.39 8.98
CA VAL A 467 3.53 23.18 10.32
C VAL A 467 2.72 23.89 11.39
N TYR A 468 2.41 25.17 11.17
CA TYR A 468 1.73 25.99 12.17
C TYR A 468 0.25 25.61 12.32
N GLU A 469 -0.41 25.22 11.24
CA GLU A 469 -1.85 24.98 11.22
C GLU A 469 -2.24 23.54 11.56
N PHE A 470 -1.36 22.55 11.31
CA PHE A 470 -1.66 21.13 11.50
C PHE A 470 -0.59 20.37 12.27
N PHE A 471 0.61 20.19 11.70
CA PHE A 471 1.61 19.25 12.22
C PHE A 471 2.16 19.66 13.60
N GLY A 472 2.22 20.95 13.89
CA GLY A 472 2.55 21.48 15.21
C GLY A 472 1.42 21.24 16.22
N PRO A 473 0.19 21.71 15.95
CA PRO A 473 -0.98 21.53 16.81
C PRO A 473 -1.28 20.08 17.21
N VAL A 474 -1.17 19.11 16.29
CA VAL A 474 -1.56 17.71 16.55
C VAL A 474 -0.54 16.91 17.35
N GLY A 475 0.63 17.49 17.63
CA GLY A 475 1.68 16.92 18.47
C GLY A 475 2.52 15.81 17.82
N GLU A 476 2.23 15.43 16.57
CA GLU A 476 2.91 14.34 15.86
C GLU A 476 4.21 14.83 15.21
N ARG A 477 5.20 15.09 16.06
CA ARG A 477 6.54 15.58 15.68
C ARG A 477 7.63 14.61 16.07
N PHE A 478 8.67 14.62 15.26
CA PHE A 478 9.87 13.83 15.45
C PHE A 478 11.10 14.67 15.11
N GLU A 479 12.20 14.37 15.78
CA GLU A 479 13.48 15.05 15.62
C GLU A 479 14.30 14.42 14.48
N PRO A 480 15.23 15.16 13.86
CA PRO A 480 16.10 14.57 12.85
C PRO A 480 17.03 13.52 13.49
N THR A 481 16.97 12.28 13.01
CA THR A 481 17.65 11.11 13.59
C THR A 481 18.90 10.68 12.81
N GLY A 482 19.18 11.30 11.66
CA GLY A 482 20.28 10.94 10.76
C GLY A 482 20.04 9.67 9.92
N ILE A 483 18.91 8.99 10.11
CA ILE A 483 18.43 7.88 9.26
C ILE A 483 17.43 8.39 8.23
N SER A 484 17.09 7.54 7.24
CA SER A 484 16.18 7.91 6.15
C SER A 484 14.71 7.88 6.57
N ALA A 485 14.24 6.76 7.11
CA ALA A 485 12.88 6.56 7.61
C ALA A 485 12.90 5.49 8.73
N ALA A 486 11.81 5.37 9.48
CA ALA A 486 11.62 4.26 10.42
C ALA A 486 10.16 3.96 10.71
N ALA A 487 9.83 2.66 10.79
CA ALA A 487 8.62 2.13 11.38
C ALA A 487 8.73 2.05 12.91
N THR A 488 7.77 2.64 13.63
CA THR A 488 7.70 2.59 15.10
C THR A 488 6.26 2.58 15.59
N GLY A 489 5.87 1.57 16.37
CA GLY A 489 4.50 1.46 16.88
C GLY A 489 3.51 1.26 15.73
N ASN A 490 2.57 2.19 15.53
CA ASN A 490 1.66 2.25 14.37
C ASN A 490 2.04 3.39 13.40
N PHE A 491 3.28 3.86 13.47
CA PHE A 491 3.77 5.01 12.72
C PHE A 491 4.87 4.61 11.75
N VAL A 492 4.98 5.36 10.65
CA VAL A 492 6.17 5.47 9.82
C VAL A 492 6.56 6.93 9.72
N TYR A 493 7.81 7.23 10.03
CA TYR A 493 8.35 8.59 9.94
C TYR A 493 9.41 8.64 8.84
N PHE A 494 9.22 9.52 7.86
CA PHE A 494 10.25 9.88 6.90
C PHE A 494 11.10 11.01 7.49
N TYR A 495 12.38 10.75 7.75
CA TYR A 495 13.32 11.73 8.28
C TYR A 495 14.05 12.44 7.15
N ALA A 496 15.21 11.94 6.72
CA ALA A 496 15.99 12.52 5.61
C ALA A 496 15.44 12.13 4.22
N ALA A 497 14.70 11.02 4.15
CA ALA A 497 14.00 10.62 2.93
C ALA A 497 12.71 11.43 2.76
N ARG A 498 12.18 11.44 1.55
CA ARG A 498 10.92 12.09 1.17
C ARG A 498 10.08 11.05 0.45
N ILE A 499 8.77 11.06 0.67
CA ILE A 499 7.90 10.02 0.13
C ILE A 499 7.54 10.23 -1.35
N ILE A 500 7.47 11.48 -1.83
CA ILE A 500 7.06 11.82 -3.21
C ILE A 500 8.25 11.71 -4.17
N ASP A 501 8.68 10.48 -4.41
CA ASP A 501 9.35 10.04 -5.64
C ASP A 501 9.33 8.49 -5.70
N ASN A 502 9.83 7.90 -6.78
CA ASN A 502 9.89 6.44 -6.91
C ASN A 502 10.73 5.78 -5.78
N TYR A 503 11.84 6.40 -5.37
CA TYR A 503 12.69 5.86 -4.31
C TYR A 503 12.03 6.00 -2.93
N GLY A 504 11.32 7.11 -2.69
CA GLY A 504 10.44 7.32 -1.54
C GLY A 504 9.37 6.25 -1.45
N THR A 505 8.80 5.83 -2.58
CA THR A 505 7.88 4.68 -2.65
C THR A 505 8.57 3.36 -2.27
N ALA A 506 9.81 3.13 -2.72
CA ALA A 506 10.59 1.97 -2.26
C ALA A 506 10.77 1.98 -0.74
N ILE A 507 11.16 3.12 -0.15
CA ILE A 507 11.29 3.29 1.30
C ILE A 507 9.95 3.10 2.01
N PHE A 508 8.85 3.63 1.46
CA PHE A 508 7.51 3.41 2.00
C PHE A 508 7.19 1.91 2.08
N THR A 509 7.37 1.17 1.00
CA THR A 509 7.13 -0.29 1.00
C THR A 509 8.08 -1.02 1.94
N HIS A 510 9.33 -0.57 2.09
CA HIS A 510 10.29 -1.10 3.07
C HIS A 510 9.76 -0.97 4.51
N GLU A 511 9.29 0.20 4.90
CA GLU A 511 8.74 0.44 6.24
C GLU A 511 7.40 -0.29 6.44
N MET A 512 6.60 -0.47 5.38
CA MET A 512 5.40 -1.31 5.44
C MET A 512 5.74 -2.78 5.66
N VAL A 513 6.82 -3.31 5.09
CA VAL A 513 7.30 -4.67 5.39
C VAL A 513 7.60 -4.83 6.87
N HIS A 514 8.22 -3.84 7.52
CA HIS A 514 8.51 -3.92 8.97
C HIS A 514 7.25 -4.07 9.83
N HIS A 515 6.14 -3.44 9.42
CA HIS A 515 4.83 -3.56 10.08
C HIS A 515 4.11 -4.86 9.76
N PHE A 516 4.15 -5.28 8.50
CA PHE A 516 3.22 -6.28 7.97
C PHE A 516 3.84 -7.65 7.72
N ASP A 517 5.16 -7.80 7.70
CA ASP A 517 5.77 -9.09 7.35
C ASP A 517 5.29 -10.25 8.23
N GLY A 518 5.37 -10.13 9.55
CA GLY A 518 5.06 -11.23 10.44
C GLY A 518 3.56 -11.50 10.59
N SER A 519 2.70 -10.54 10.24
CA SER A 519 1.27 -10.61 10.51
C SER A 519 0.39 -10.73 9.26
N ILE A 520 0.89 -10.29 8.10
CA ILE A 520 0.17 -10.28 6.82
C ILE A 520 1.04 -10.94 5.73
N TYR A 521 2.24 -10.43 5.45
CA TYR A 521 2.98 -10.88 4.25
C TYR A 521 3.56 -12.29 4.38
N LEU A 522 3.84 -12.74 5.61
CA LEU A 522 4.25 -14.11 5.93
C LEU A 522 3.07 -14.95 6.47
N ASP A 523 1.84 -14.64 6.04
CA ASP A 523 0.61 -15.38 6.36
C ASP A 523 0.32 -15.52 7.86
N GLY A 524 0.87 -14.62 8.68
CA GLY A 524 0.70 -14.63 10.13
C GLY A 524 1.61 -15.62 10.87
N PHE A 525 2.50 -16.33 10.17
CA PHE A 525 3.44 -17.25 10.81
C PHE A 525 4.57 -16.52 11.56
N GLY A 526 4.82 -15.25 11.24
CA GLY A 526 5.93 -14.49 11.80
C GLY A 526 7.27 -14.78 11.11
N ARG A 527 8.23 -13.88 11.31
CA ARG A 527 9.61 -13.99 10.80
C ARG A 527 10.29 -15.25 11.31
N ARG A 528 11.05 -15.94 10.47
CA ARG A 528 11.84 -17.12 10.84
C ARG A 528 12.78 -16.84 12.02
N ALA A 529 12.77 -17.72 13.02
CA ALA A 529 13.64 -17.61 14.18
C ALA A 529 15.12 -17.52 13.78
N GLY A 530 15.84 -16.57 14.38
CA GLY A 530 17.25 -16.32 14.07
C GLY A 530 17.48 -15.38 12.89
N THR A 531 16.45 -14.70 12.37
CA THR A 531 16.57 -13.64 11.36
C THR A 531 16.13 -12.29 11.93
N GLY A 532 16.74 -11.21 11.44
CA GLY A 532 16.38 -9.84 11.80
C GLY A 532 15.38 -9.22 10.82
N VAL A 533 14.85 -8.05 11.17
CA VAL A 533 13.77 -7.38 10.42
C VAL A 533 14.23 -6.89 9.06
N GLU A 534 15.47 -6.39 8.97
CA GLU A 534 16.05 -5.88 7.70
C GLU A 534 16.27 -6.97 6.66
N LEU A 535 16.26 -8.24 7.09
CA LEU A 535 16.40 -9.36 6.16
C LEU A 535 15.19 -9.49 5.23
N TYR A 536 14.00 -9.08 5.68
CA TYR A 536 12.75 -9.21 4.94
C TYR A 536 12.39 -7.98 4.11
N ALA A 537 12.83 -6.80 4.54
CA ALA A 537 12.52 -5.55 3.85
C ALA A 537 13.41 -5.39 2.60
N ASP A 538 14.58 -4.76 2.74
CA ASP A 538 15.48 -4.53 1.60
C ASP A 538 15.96 -5.85 0.99
N GLY A 539 15.83 -5.98 -0.33
CA GLY A 539 16.29 -7.17 -1.07
C GLY A 539 15.40 -8.40 -0.98
N LEU A 540 14.20 -8.33 -0.39
CA LEU A 540 13.25 -9.45 -0.37
C LEU A 540 11.81 -9.02 -0.68
N LEU A 541 11.15 -8.27 0.23
CA LEU A 541 9.73 -7.90 0.10
C LEU A 541 9.47 -6.42 -0.22
N GLN A 542 10.51 -5.57 -0.17
CA GLN A 542 10.45 -4.19 -0.63
C GLN A 542 10.22 -4.12 -2.14
N SER A 543 9.39 -3.17 -2.60
CA SER A 543 9.17 -2.95 -4.02
C SER A 543 10.40 -2.36 -4.71
N ALA A 544 10.65 -2.80 -5.94
CA ALA A 544 11.54 -2.08 -6.83
C ALA A 544 11.01 -0.68 -7.18
N TRP A 545 11.93 0.24 -7.47
CA TRP A 545 11.64 1.64 -7.80
C TRP A 545 12.23 2.11 -9.13
N ARG A 546 12.95 1.23 -9.83
CA ARG A 546 13.52 1.47 -11.15
C ARG A 546 13.16 0.32 -12.08
N PRO A 547 12.85 0.59 -13.36
CA PRO A 547 12.53 -0.45 -14.33
C PRO A 547 13.74 -1.33 -14.66
N ASN A 548 14.96 -0.81 -14.55
CA ASN A 548 16.21 -1.51 -14.84
C ASN A 548 16.92 -2.00 -13.57
N THR A 549 16.21 -2.74 -12.71
CA THR A 549 16.80 -3.31 -11.50
C THR A 549 17.91 -4.32 -11.83
N VAL A 550 18.91 -4.39 -10.97
CA VAL A 550 20.03 -5.35 -11.11
C VAL A 550 19.98 -6.49 -10.10
N ASN A 551 18.96 -6.50 -9.23
CA ASN A 551 18.81 -7.43 -8.12
C ASN A 551 17.46 -8.16 -8.20
N TYR A 552 17.42 -9.40 -7.69
CA TYR A 552 16.16 -10.15 -7.53
C TYR A 552 15.26 -9.36 -6.58
N LEU A 553 14.15 -8.86 -7.14
CA LEU A 553 13.14 -8.06 -6.47
C LEU A 553 11.82 -8.24 -7.22
N LEU A 554 10.72 -7.87 -6.58
CA LEU A 554 9.42 -7.72 -7.20
C LEU A 554 9.05 -6.24 -7.24
N ASN A 555 8.43 -5.79 -8.33
CA ASN A 555 7.81 -4.48 -8.38
C ASN A 555 6.34 -4.62 -7.98
N THR A 556 6.05 -4.23 -6.75
CA THR A 556 4.73 -4.40 -6.16
C THR A 556 3.95 -3.09 -6.10
N ALA A 557 4.51 -1.98 -6.58
CA ALA A 557 3.86 -0.67 -6.43
C ALA A 557 3.78 0.12 -7.75
N ILE A 558 4.92 0.40 -8.39
CA ILE A 558 4.98 1.39 -9.47
C ILE A 558 4.64 0.74 -10.80
N THR A 559 3.71 1.30 -11.57
CA THR A 559 3.55 0.89 -12.97
C THR A 559 4.56 1.65 -13.85
N PHE A 560 5.58 0.94 -14.34
CA PHE A 560 6.58 1.46 -15.28
C PHE A 560 6.03 1.54 -16.71
N GLY A 561 6.75 2.28 -17.56
CA GLY A 561 6.45 2.37 -18.98
C GLY A 561 6.80 1.09 -19.74
N ASN A 562 6.96 1.23 -21.06
CA ASN A 562 7.48 0.17 -21.92
C ASN A 562 8.96 0.45 -22.23
N GLU A 563 9.78 0.70 -21.21
CA GLU A 563 11.21 0.95 -21.39
C GLU A 563 11.90 -0.29 -22.00
N ASP A 564 12.69 -0.11 -23.06
CA ASP A 564 13.35 -1.23 -23.75
C ASP A 564 14.40 -1.96 -22.89
N ASN A 565 14.88 -1.33 -21.82
CA ASN A 565 15.85 -1.90 -20.88
C ASN A 565 15.25 -2.33 -19.54
N ARG A 566 13.92 -2.54 -19.48
CA ARG A 566 13.23 -2.99 -18.27
C ARG A 566 13.58 -4.44 -17.95
N THR A 567 13.95 -4.69 -16.70
CA THR A 567 14.44 -5.98 -16.18
C THR A 567 13.67 -6.43 -14.93
N ILE A 568 12.48 -5.86 -14.72
CA ILE A 568 11.53 -6.24 -13.67
C ILE A 568 10.09 -6.11 -14.16
N ASN A 569 9.15 -6.81 -13.54
CA ASN A 569 7.73 -6.78 -13.89
C ASN A 569 7.19 -5.34 -13.96
N LYS A 570 6.27 -5.10 -14.89
CA LYS A 570 5.86 -3.75 -15.27
C LYS A 570 5.18 -3.02 -14.12
N GLY A 571 4.39 -3.75 -13.35
CA GLY A 571 3.67 -3.27 -12.19
C GLY A 571 3.04 -4.44 -11.44
N PRO A 572 2.37 -4.17 -10.31
CA PRO A 572 1.73 -5.20 -9.48
C PRO A 572 0.64 -6.00 -10.19
N GLU A 573 0.05 -5.45 -11.26
CA GLU A 573 -0.97 -6.13 -12.08
C GLU A 573 -0.43 -7.36 -12.84
N ARG A 574 0.90 -7.57 -12.87
CA ARG A 574 1.46 -8.85 -13.33
C ARG A 574 0.99 -10.02 -12.45
N PHE A 575 0.66 -9.75 -11.18
CA PHE A 575 0.39 -10.79 -10.19
C PHE A 575 -1.06 -10.67 -9.71
N GLN A 576 -1.92 -11.50 -10.28
CA GLN A 576 -3.31 -11.68 -9.85
C GLN A 576 -3.42 -12.82 -8.85
N THR A 577 -2.57 -13.86 -8.97
CA THR A 577 -2.54 -14.99 -8.05
C THR A 577 -1.14 -15.30 -7.53
N ARG A 578 -1.03 -16.26 -6.60
CA ARG A 578 0.27 -16.74 -6.08
C ARG A 578 1.04 -17.53 -7.14
N GLU A 579 0.34 -18.14 -8.07
CA GLU A 579 0.88 -18.90 -9.21
C GLU A 579 1.56 -17.94 -10.21
N ASP A 580 1.00 -16.74 -10.43
CA ASP A 580 1.65 -15.70 -11.23
C ASP A 580 3.04 -15.32 -10.68
N LEU A 581 3.18 -15.28 -9.35
CA LEU A 581 4.49 -15.02 -8.72
C LEU A 581 5.46 -16.17 -8.99
N GLN A 582 4.98 -17.41 -8.90
CA GLN A 582 5.79 -18.59 -9.19
C GLN A 582 6.24 -18.59 -10.64
N GLU A 583 5.32 -18.43 -11.59
CA GLU A 583 5.58 -18.38 -13.02
C GLU A 583 6.61 -17.29 -13.35
N TYR A 584 6.38 -16.06 -12.89
CA TYR A 584 7.29 -14.95 -13.15
C TYR A 584 8.69 -15.22 -12.61
N MET A 585 8.79 -15.73 -11.38
CA MET A 585 10.09 -16.05 -10.78
C MET A 585 10.75 -17.24 -11.48
N HIS A 586 9.99 -18.26 -11.89
CA HIS A 586 10.49 -19.40 -12.65
C HIS A 586 11.06 -18.96 -14.00
N GLY A 587 10.35 -18.12 -14.76
CA GLY A 587 10.86 -17.53 -16.01
C GLY A 587 12.07 -16.62 -15.81
N LEU A 588 12.12 -15.85 -14.72
CA LEU A 588 13.31 -15.07 -14.36
C LEU A 588 14.52 -16.00 -14.10
N PHE A 589 14.31 -17.12 -13.41
CA PHE A 589 15.34 -18.11 -13.15
C PHE A 589 15.71 -18.95 -14.38
N ASP A 590 14.80 -19.16 -15.33
CA ASP A 590 15.11 -19.77 -16.63
C ASP A 590 16.20 -18.97 -17.34
N VAL A 591 16.04 -17.64 -17.40
CA VAL A 591 17.01 -16.75 -18.02
C VAL A 591 18.31 -16.69 -17.21
N THR A 592 18.23 -16.43 -15.91
CA THR A 592 19.45 -16.19 -15.10
C THR A 592 20.29 -17.45 -14.94
N TYR A 593 19.70 -18.64 -14.78
CA TYR A 593 20.46 -19.89 -14.72
C TYR A 593 21.07 -20.27 -16.05
N LEU A 594 20.37 -20.05 -17.16
CA LEU A 594 20.94 -20.29 -18.48
C LEU A 594 22.14 -19.36 -18.76
N LEU A 595 22.05 -18.09 -18.35
CA LEU A 595 23.13 -17.11 -18.45
C LEU A 595 24.29 -17.36 -17.47
N ASP A 596 24.01 -17.87 -16.28
CA ASP A 596 25.02 -18.29 -15.31
C ASP A 596 25.76 -19.53 -15.81
N TYR A 597 25.05 -20.50 -16.40
CA TYR A 597 25.64 -21.64 -17.07
C TYR A 597 26.53 -21.22 -18.25
N ALA A 598 26.08 -20.26 -19.08
CA ALA A 598 26.87 -19.76 -20.21
C ALA A 598 28.20 -19.14 -19.76
N GLU A 599 28.17 -18.39 -18.66
CA GLU A 599 29.35 -17.80 -18.03
C GLU A 599 30.30 -18.87 -17.46
N ALA A 600 29.76 -19.87 -16.76
CA ALA A 600 30.55 -20.99 -16.23
C ALA A 600 31.23 -21.77 -17.36
N GLN A 601 30.51 -22.08 -18.44
CA GLN A 601 31.05 -22.72 -19.63
C GLN A 601 32.19 -21.92 -20.24
N ALA A 602 32.06 -20.60 -20.32
CA ALA A 602 33.11 -19.73 -20.82
C ALA A 602 34.39 -19.70 -19.96
N MET A 603 34.32 -20.21 -18.73
CA MET A 603 35.40 -20.20 -17.73
C MET A 603 36.05 -21.57 -17.50
N ILE A 604 35.40 -22.70 -17.81
CA ILE A 604 35.86 -24.07 -17.48
C ILE A 604 37.28 -24.37 -18.01
N ASP A 605 37.59 -23.89 -19.21
CA ASP A 605 38.87 -24.08 -19.89
C ASP A 605 39.90 -22.97 -19.62
N LYS A 606 39.53 -21.94 -18.86
CA LYS A 606 40.46 -20.88 -18.46
C LYS A 606 41.46 -21.38 -17.41
N SER A 607 42.60 -20.71 -17.35
CA SER A 607 43.64 -21.03 -16.38
C SER A 607 43.16 -20.81 -14.95
N THR A 608 43.80 -21.49 -13.99
CA THR A 608 43.58 -21.31 -12.56
C THR A 608 43.63 -19.83 -12.15
N LYS A 609 44.61 -19.09 -12.67
CA LYS A 609 44.79 -17.65 -12.39
C LYS A 609 43.63 -16.81 -12.91
N GLU A 610 43.12 -17.11 -14.09
CA GLU A 610 41.95 -16.39 -14.65
C GLU A 610 40.68 -16.69 -13.85
N LYS A 611 40.46 -17.95 -13.43
CA LYS A 611 39.35 -18.31 -12.55
C LYS A 611 39.42 -17.57 -11.20
N GLN A 612 40.63 -17.43 -10.64
CA GLN A 612 40.86 -16.66 -9.41
C GLN A 612 40.54 -15.16 -9.54
N LEU A 613 40.59 -14.58 -10.75
CA LEU A 613 40.17 -13.18 -10.98
C LEU A 613 38.65 -13.00 -10.97
N MET A 614 37.91 -14.08 -11.18
CA MET A 614 36.46 -14.06 -11.38
C MET A 614 35.66 -14.56 -10.17
N TYR A 615 36.25 -15.46 -9.37
CA TYR A 615 35.51 -16.23 -8.38
C TYR A 615 36.06 -16.12 -6.96
N ALA A 616 35.12 -16.20 -6.02
CA ALA A 616 35.32 -16.40 -4.60
C ALA A 616 34.55 -17.66 -4.17
N GLN A 617 34.70 -18.05 -2.91
CA GLN A 617 33.88 -19.06 -2.27
C GLN A 617 32.99 -18.43 -1.22
N ILE A 618 31.83 -19.03 -0.99
CA ILE A 618 30.94 -18.70 0.11
C ILE A 618 30.82 -19.93 1.03
N SER A 619 30.56 -19.70 2.30
CA SER A 619 30.31 -20.73 3.31
C SER A 619 29.40 -20.16 4.40
N TYR A 620 28.83 -21.00 5.25
CA TYR A 620 28.12 -20.52 6.44
C TYR A 620 28.97 -20.74 7.70
N ASP A 621 29.12 -19.70 8.53
CA ASP A 621 29.82 -19.76 9.82
C ASP A 621 28.80 -19.67 10.97
N PRO A 622 28.51 -20.78 11.68
CA PRO A 622 27.55 -20.80 12.79
C PRO A 622 27.96 -19.91 13.97
N GLY A 623 29.27 -19.70 14.19
CA GLY A 623 29.78 -18.85 15.26
C GLY A 623 29.48 -17.37 15.00
N LYS A 624 29.52 -16.97 13.72
CA LYS A 624 29.18 -15.61 13.28
C LYS A 624 27.71 -15.42 12.92
N LYS A 625 26.96 -16.51 12.69
CA LYS A 625 25.59 -16.50 12.18
C LYS A 625 25.48 -15.73 10.87
N ALA A 626 26.42 -15.97 9.97
CA ALA A 626 26.61 -15.20 8.75
C ALA A 626 27.12 -16.10 7.62
N ASP A 627 26.79 -15.73 6.39
CA ASP A 627 27.51 -16.23 5.24
C ASP A 627 28.89 -15.56 5.22
N VAL A 628 29.94 -16.32 4.90
CA VAL A 628 31.32 -15.84 4.81
C VAL A 628 31.79 -16.01 3.38
N VAL A 629 31.99 -14.89 2.71
CA VAL A 629 32.61 -14.86 1.38
C VAL A 629 34.12 -14.72 1.55
N SER A 630 34.87 -15.67 1.01
CA SER A 630 36.33 -15.69 1.00
C SER A 630 36.84 -15.77 -0.44
N GLY A 631 37.72 -14.85 -0.82
CA GLY A 631 38.24 -14.79 -2.18
C GLY A 631 39.64 -14.15 -2.24
N PRO A 632 40.40 -14.40 -3.32
CA PRO A 632 40.05 -15.28 -4.45
C PRO A 632 40.01 -16.77 -4.05
N ILE A 633 39.39 -17.63 -4.87
CA ILE A 633 39.40 -19.08 -4.65
C ILE A 633 40.83 -19.66 -4.64
N SER A 634 41.03 -20.83 -4.01
CA SER A 634 42.33 -21.50 -4.00
C SER A 634 42.68 -22.06 -5.39
N GLU A 635 43.98 -22.28 -5.65
CA GLU A 635 44.43 -22.89 -6.91
C GLU A 635 43.88 -24.30 -7.10
N GLU A 636 43.78 -25.07 -6.02
CA GLU A 636 43.21 -26.42 -6.02
C GLU A 636 41.74 -26.41 -6.47
N ILE A 637 40.95 -25.48 -5.93
CA ILE A 637 39.53 -25.38 -6.24
C ILE A 637 39.34 -24.88 -7.67
N ALA A 638 40.09 -23.86 -8.08
CA ALA A 638 40.06 -23.38 -9.46
C ALA A 638 40.42 -24.47 -10.49
N ALA A 639 41.32 -25.40 -10.16
CA ALA A 639 41.65 -26.53 -11.02
C ALA A 639 40.50 -27.55 -11.15
N LYS A 640 39.68 -27.71 -10.09
CA LYS A 640 38.52 -28.61 -10.05
C LYS A 640 37.32 -28.12 -10.86
N LEU A 641 37.18 -26.82 -11.11
CA LEU A 641 36.00 -26.25 -11.79
C LEU A 641 35.94 -26.65 -13.27
N LYS A 642 35.35 -27.80 -13.59
CA LYS A 642 35.30 -28.39 -14.94
C LYS A 642 33.89 -28.65 -15.46
N THR A 643 32.90 -28.61 -14.59
CA THR A 643 31.48 -28.77 -14.89
C THR A 643 30.69 -27.79 -14.03
N ILE A 644 29.42 -27.53 -14.36
CA ILE A 644 28.56 -26.67 -13.52
C ILE A 644 28.40 -27.24 -12.11
N ASP A 645 28.35 -28.57 -11.97
CA ASP A 645 28.27 -29.26 -10.68
C ASP A 645 29.48 -28.96 -9.80
N ASP A 646 30.69 -28.85 -10.38
CA ASP A 646 31.88 -28.47 -9.62
C ASP A 646 31.76 -27.06 -9.03
N PHE A 647 31.12 -26.13 -9.72
CA PHE A 647 30.88 -24.78 -9.18
C PHE A 647 29.92 -24.83 -7.99
N ILE A 648 28.90 -25.69 -8.05
CA ILE A 648 27.90 -25.86 -6.99
C ILE A 648 28.54 -26.53 -5.77
N ASP A 649 29.21 -27.67 -5.96
CA ASP A 649 29.79 -28.49 -4.90
C ASP A 649 30.95 -27.79 -4.17
N ASN A 650 31.66 -26.89 -4.86
CA ASN A 650 32.74 -26.09 -4.28
C ASN A 650 32.28 -24.71 -3.79
N ASN A 651 30.97 -24.46 -3.73
CA ASN A 651 30.36 -23.23 -3.21
C ASN A 651 30.89 -21.95 -3.86
N ILE A 652 30.96 -21.95 -5.20
CA ILE A 652 31.54 -20.86 -5.97
C ILE A 652 30.55 -19.70 -6.12
N ILE A 653 31.07 -18.49 -5.98
CA ILE A 653 30.34 -17.24 -6.19
C ILE A 653 31.20 -16.25 -6.96
N ALA A 654 30.60 -15.40 -7.81
CA ALA A 654 31.38 -14.43 -8.59
C ALA A 654 31.83 -13.23 -7.75
N SER A 655 33.14 -12.97 -7.74
CA SER A 655 33.78 -11.91 -6.94
C SER A 655 33.44 -10.49 -7.40
N ARG A 656 32.80 -10.35 -8.57
CA ARG A 656 32.41 -9.04 -9.13
C ARG A 656 31.24 -8.37 -8.43
N GLY A 657 30.36 -9.15 -7.80
CA GLY A 657 29.20 -8.64 -7.06
C GLY A 657 29.28 -8.92 -5.56
N TYR A 658 30.06 -9.90 -5.13
CA TYR A 658 30.16 -10.32 -3.74
C TYR A 658 31.58 -10.11 -3.22
N LYS A 659 31.73 -9.18 -2.27
CA LYS A 659 33.02 -8.85 -1.67
C LYS A 659 33.34 -9.83 -0.55
N ALA A 660 34.63 -10.00 -0.26
CA ALA A 660 35.04 -10.78 0.90
C ALA A 660 34.50 -10.11 2.19
N GLY A 661 33.88 -10.89 3.06
CA GLY A 661 33.21 -10.36 4.24
C GLY A 661 32.23 -11.33 4.87
N ASN A 662 31.62 -10.88 5.98
CA ASN A 662 30.55 -11.62 6.66
C ASN A 662 29.21 -10.94 6.36
N TYR A 663 28.22 -11.73 5.95
CA TYR A 663 26.88 -11.30 5.60
C TYR A 663 25.89 -11.92 6.59
N GLY A 664 25.61 -11.19 7.66
CA GLY A 664 24.78 -11.65 8.77
C GLY A 664 23.29 -11.74 8.44
N ASN A 665 22.51 -12.21 9.41
CA ASN A 665 21.07 -12.42 9.32
C ASN A 665 20.20 -11.15 9.52
N ASN A 666 20.79 -9.96 9.51
CA ASN A 666 20.11 -8.66 9.58
C ASN A 666 20.94 -7.60 8.84
N ALA A 667 20.82 -7.56 7.51
CA ALA A 667 21.67 -6.73 6.66
C ALA A 667 20.96 -6.29 5.37
N TYR A 668 21.29 -5.07 4.91
CA TYR A 668 20.92 -4.50 3.60
C TYR A 668 21.76 -5.14 2.48
N GLN A 669 21.47 -6.40 2.15
CA GLN A 669 22.20 -7.18 1.14
C GLN A 669 21.23 -7.69 0.07
N GLN A 670 21.11 -6.95 -1.03
CA GLN A 670 20.35 -7.41 -2.19
C GLN A 670 21.11 -8.50 -2.96
N ILE A 671 20.39 -9.36 -3.69
CA ILE A 671 20.99 -10.45 -4.48
C ILE A 671 21.03 -10.02 -5.96
N PRO A 672 22.21 -9.79 -6.55
CA PRO A 672 22.29 -9.39 -7.96
C PRO A 672 21.83 -10.50 -8.90
N MET A 673 21.01 -10.15 -9.90
CA MET A 673 20.51 -11.11 -10.91
C MET A 673 21.61 -11.54 -11.89
N TYR A 674 22.51 -10.62 -12.22
CA TYR A 674 23.54 -10.84 -13.24
C TYR A 674 24.86 -11.35 -12.68
N VAL A 675 24.95 -11.58 -11.37
CA VAL A 675 26.17 -12.08 -10.72
C VAL A 675 25.86 -13.45 -10.15
N PRO A 676 26.46 -14.53 -10.69
CA PRO A 676 26.12 -15.87 -10.28
C PRO A 676 26.55 -16.13 -8.84
N ASP A 677 25.63 -16.73 -8.11
CA ASP A 677 25.87 -17.48 -6.90
C ASP A 677 25.56 -18.95 -7.21
N TYR A 678 26.60 -19.75 -7.46
CA TYR A 678 26.44 -21.17 -7.78
C TYR A 678 26.29 -22.02 -6.51
N ALA A 679 26.52 -21.46 -5.32
CA ALA A 679 26.76 -22.27 -4.15
C ALA A 679 25.53 -23.07 -3.69
N GLY A 680 25.75 -24.32 -3.31
CA GLY A 680 24.74 -25.23 -2.76
C GLY A 680 24.73 -25.27 -1.22
N ILE A 681 24.85 -24.11 -0.57
CA ILE A 681 25.01 -24.02 0.90
C ILE A 681 23.67 -24.14 1.61
N GLN A 682 23.62 -24.98 2.64
CA GLN A 682 22.55 -24.97 3.62
C GLN A 682 23.13 -25.07 5.04
N SER A 683 22.57 -24.33 5.99
CA SER A 683 22.94 -24.45 7.39
C SER A 683 22.18 -25.59 8.07
N ALA A 684 22.90 -26.50 8.73
CA ALA A 684 22.31 -27.55 9.56
C ALA A 684 21.89 -27.07 10.96
N THR A 685 22.29 -25.85 11.36
CA THR A 685 22.17 -25.39 12.76
C THR A 685 21.20 -24.23 12.94
N SER A 686 21.00 -23.36 11.94
CA SER A 686 20.03 -22.26 11.99
C SER A 686 19.68 -21.74 10.59
N ALA A 687 19.09 -20.56 10.47
CA ALA A 687 18.97 -19.88 9.19
C ALA A 687 20.36 -19.45 8.69
N SER A 688 20.58 -19.58 7.38
CA SER A 688 21.80 -19.03 6.74
C SER A 688 21.86 -17.50 6.79
N GLY A 689 22.99 -16.94 6.35
CA GLY A 689 23.17 -15.50 6.28
C GLY A 689 22.36 -14.84 5.17
N ALA A 690 22.54 -13.53 5.00
CA ALA A 690 21.71 -12.74 4.11
C ALA A 690 21.79 -13.11 2.63
N ILE A 691 22.93 -13.62 2.14
CA ILE A 691 23.10 -13.97 0.73
C ILE A 691 22.31 -15.26 0.46
N THR A 692 22.67 -16.32 1.20
CA THR A 692 22.08 -17.64 1.04
C THR A 692 20.58 -17.60 1.31
N PHE A 693 20.14 -16.96 2.41
CA PHE A 693 18.73 -16.90 2.79
C PHE A 693 17.86 -16.30 1.69
N ARG A 694 18.22 -15.13 1.14
CA ARG A 694 17.42 -14.46 0.11
C ARG A 694 17.46 -15.22 -1.21
N LYS A 695 18.63 -15.72 -1.62
CA LYS A 695 18.76 -16.51 -2.86
C LYS A 695 17.91 -17.78 -2.79
N THR A 696 18.02 -18.53 -1.69
CA THR A 696 17.19 -19.73 -1.46
C THR A 696 15.71 -19.41 -1.40
N ALA A 697 15.29 -18.31 -0.75
CA ALA A 697 13.89 -17.92 -0.72
C ALA A 697 13.32 -17.66 -2.12
N PHE A 698 14.06 -16.96 -2.98
CA PHE A 698 13.65 -16.71 -4.37
C PHE A 698 13.68 -17.97 -5.25
N GLU A 699 14.69 -18.83 -5.09
CA GLU A 699 14.75 -20.10 -5.82
C GLU A 699 13.59 -21.03 -5.44
N LEU A 700 13.22 -21.08 -4.15
CA LEU A 700 12.09 -21.87 -3.68
C LEU A 700 10.75 -21.24 -4.10
N LEU A 701 10.65 -19.91 -4.19
CA LEU A 701 9.48 -19.26 -4.80
C LEU A 701 9.30 -19.69 -6.26
N ALA A 702 10.40 -19.73 -7.03
CA ALA A 702 10.37 -20.16 -8.42
C ALA A 702 10.02 -21.66 -8.58
N ALA A 703 10.56 -22.52 -7.72
CA ALA A 703 10.41 -23.97 -7.87
C ALA A 703 9.18 -24.57 -7.17
N LYS A 704 8.76 -24.00 -6.05
CA LYS A 704 7.70 -24.55 -5.17
C LYS A 704 6.61 -23.53 -4.82
N GLY A 705 6.62 -22.36 -5.46
CA GLY A 705 5.60 -21.33 -5.30
C GLY A 705 5.63 -20.60 -3.96
N TRP A 706 4.60 -19.77 -3.75
CA TRP A 706 4.53 -18.87 -2.60
C TRP A 706 4.39 -19.63 -1.27
N GLU A 707 3.43 -20.55 -1.16
CA GLU A 707 3.12 -21.20 0.10
C GLU A 707 4.12 -22.31 0.47
N ASP A 708 4.35 -23.24 -0.45
CA ASP A 708 5.17 -24.43 -0.21
C ASP A 708 6.67 -24.17 -0.37
N GLY A 709 7.04 -23.16 -1.15
CA GLY A 709 8.42 -22.67 -1.25
C GLY A 709 8.70 -21.52 -0.29
N PHE A 710 8.28 -20.31 -0.69
CA PHE A 710 8.69 -19.05 -0.07
C PHE A 710 8.30 -18.95 1.41
N ILE A 711 7.01 -19.09 1.75
CA ILE A 711 6.49 -18.99 3.12
C ILE A 711 7.06 -20.11 3.99
N SER A 712 7.03 -21.33 3.46
CA SER A 712 7.58 -22.51 4.14
C SER A 712 9.05 -22.33 4.50
N TYR A 713 9.87 -21.67 3.68
CA TYR A 713 11.29 -21.41 3.98
C TYR A 713 11.53 -20.15 4.83
N SER A 714 10.83 -19.04 4.56
CA SER A 714 11.12 -17.72 5.12
C SER A 714 10.43 -17.41 6.46
N SER A 715 9.42 -18.18 6.88
CA SER A 715 8.61 -17.88 8.08
C SER A 715 8.85 -18.83 9.26
N ASN A 716 8.07 -18.73 10.34
CA ASN A 716 8.02 -19.73 11.41
C ASN A 716 6.99 -20.85 11.21
N LYS A 717 6.47 -21.08 9.99
CA LYS A 717 5.47 -22.15 9.69
C LYS A 717 5.79 -23.48 10.42
N TYR A 718 7.05 -23.93 10.38
CA TYR A 718 7.50 -25.18 11.00
C TYR A 718 8.20 -25.05 12.37
N ALA A 719 8.15 -23.89 13.03
CA ALA A 719 8.86 -23.67 14.30
C ALA A 719 8.36 -24.58 15.43
N SER A 720 7.04 -24.81 15.50
CA SER A 720 6.42 -25.72 16.48
C SER A 720 6.86 -27.16 16.25
N ASP A 721 6.88 -27.61 14.98
CA ASP A 721 7.26 -28.97 14.62
C ASP A 721 8.74 -29.23 14.88
N ALA A 722 9.62 -28.29 14.55
CA ALA A 722 11.04 -28.39 14.84
C ALA A 722 11.30 -28.54 16.35
N LYS A 723 10.57 -27.75 17.16
CA LYS A 723 10.64 -27.84 18.62
C LYS A 723 10.16 -29.20 19.14
N LYS A 724 9.05 -29.73 18.62
CA LYS A 724 8.53 -31.07 18.98
C LYS A 724 9.51 -32.18 18.59
N ALA A 725 10.16 -32.05 17.44
CA ALA A 725 11.16 -33.00 16.95
C ALA A 725 12.53 -32.88 17.68
N GLY A 726 12.72 -31.87 18.54
CA GLY A 726 14.01 -31.63 19.19
C GLY A 726 15.11 -31.19 18.22
N ARG A 727 14.75 -30.62 17.06
CA ARG A 727 15.68 -30.22 15.99
C ARG A 727 15.70 -28.68 15.86
N PRO A 728 16.84 -28.07 15.49
CA PRO A 728 16.87 -26.65 15.19
C PRO A 728 16.02 -26.33 13.95
N LEU A 729 15.46 -25.12 13.88
CA LEU A 729 14.77 -24.60 12.68
C LEU A 729 15.81 -24.17 11.61
N SER A 730 16.68 -25.10 11.26
CA SER A 730 17.79 -24.91 10.32
C SER A 730 17.34 -25.02 8.87
N ASP A 731 18.18 -24.62 7.91
CA ASP A 731 17.86 -24.78 6.49
C ASP A 731 17.62 -26.24 6.16
N THR A 732 18.49 -27.14 6.63
CA THR A 732 18.30 -28.59 6.45
C THR A 732 16.92 -29.06 6.92
N TYR A 733 16.45 -28.59 8.09
CA TYR A 733 15.13 -28.98 8.59
C TYR A 733 13.99 -28.46 7.70
N LYS A 734 14.10 -27.20 7.24
CA LYS A 734 13.03 -26.60 6.42
C LYS A 734 13.02 -27.18 5.01
N LEU A 735 14.18 -27.42 4.42
CA LEU A 735 14.30 -28.06 3.11
C LEU A 735 13.76 -29.51 3.14
N GLU A 736 13.99 -30.26 4.22
CA GLU A 736 13.35 -31.58 4.40
C GLU A 736 11.82 -31.51 4.38
N LYS A 737 11.23 -30.47 4.99
CA LYS A 737 9.78 -30.25 4.97
C LYS A 737 9.25 -29.82 3.62
N ILE A 738 10.03 -29.06 2.86
CA ILE A 738 9.65 -28.51 1.55
C ILE A 738 9.81 -29.56 0.46
N PHE A 739 10.94 -30.25 0.43
CA PHE A 739 11.27 -31.23 -0.61
C PHE A 739 10.63 -32.60 -0.37
N LYS A 740 10.29 -32.96 0.87
CA LYS A 740 9.56 -34.20 1.20
C LYS A 740 10.21 -35.46 0.59
N GLY A 741 11.54 -35.48 0.48
CA GLY A 741 12.32 -36.56 -0.13
C GLY A 741 12.88 -36.25 -1.52
N GLU A 742 12.31 -35.29 -2.25
CA GLU A 742 12.88 -34.80 -3.50
C GLU A 742 14.28 -34.23 -3.28
N TYR A 743 15.14 -34.35 -4.30
CA TYR A 743 16.53 -33.89 -4.27
C TYR A 743 17.32 -34.42 -3.04
N ASN A 744 16.91 -35.56 -2.46
CA ASN A 744 17.46 -36.09 -1.22
C ASN A 744 17.42 -35.10 -0.03
N ASN A 745 16.48 -34.15 -0.05
CA ASN A 745 16.40 -33.03 0.90
C ASN A 745 17.65 -32.14 0.95
N ASP A 746 18.46 -32.15 -0.11
CA ASP A 746 19.75 -31.48 -0.20
C ASP A 746 19.71 -30.33 -1.22
N TYR A 747 20.15 -29.16 -0.78
CA TYR A 747 20.06 -27.92 -1.54
C TYR A 747 21.02 -27.91 -2.74
N ALA A 748 22.21 -28.50 -2.61
CA ALA A 748 23.14 -28.61 -3.74
C ALA A 748 22.54 -29.51 -4.83
N THR A 749 21.90 -30.62 -4.45
CA THR A 749 21.19 -31.52 -5.36
C THR A 749 20.01 -30.83 -6.04
N PHE A 750 19.23 -30.05 -5.29
CA PHE A 750 18.18 -29.19 -5.85
C PHE A 750 18.76 -28.22 -6.88
N LYS A 751 19.83 -27.51 -6.55
CA LYS A 751 20.44 -26.51 -7.43
C LYS A 751 20.96 -27.12 -8.73
N LYS A 752 21.59 -28.30 -8.65
CA LYS A 752 22.01 -29.09 -9.83
C LYS A 752 20.82 -29.44 -10.71
N ALA A 753 19.71 -29.90 -10.13
CA ALA A 753 18.50 -30.23 -10.87
C ALA A 753 17.92 -28.99 -11.57
N MET A 754 17.91 -27.83 -10.90
CA MET A 754 17.41 -26.60 -11.50
C MET A 754 18.28 -26.11 -12.67
N PHE A 755 19.61 -26.22 -12.58
CA PHE A 755 20.50 -25.97 -13.72
C PHE A 755 20.26 -26.98 -14.84
N LYS A 756 20.19 -28.27 -14.51
CA LYS A 756 19.96 -29.37 -15.46
C LYS A 756 18.69 -29.14 -16.27
N GLU A 757 17.59 -28.74 -15.64
CA GLU A 757 16.33 -28.44 -16.32
C GLU A 757 16.51 -27.44 -17.48
N ARG A 758 17.24 -26.34 -17.26
CA ARG A 758 17.47 -25.31 -18.28
C ARG A 758 18.50 -25.74 -19.30
N ILE A 759 19.55 -26.43 -18.86
CA ILE A 759 20.59 -26.97 -19.74
C ILE A 759 19.97 -27.94 -20.73
N ASP A 760 19.09 -28.84 -20.30
CA ASP A 760 18.43 -29.83 -21.16
C ASP A 760 17.50 -29.15 -22.20
N LYS A 761 16.90 -28.00 -21.86
CA LYS A 761 16.04 -27.21 -22.77
C LYS A 761 16.81 -26.26 -23.68
N ARG A 762 18.10 -25.99 -23.44
CA ARG A 762 18.84 -24.88 -24.10
C ARG A 762 18.79 -24.89 -25.64
N GLU A 763 18.76 -26.06 -26.28
CA GLU A 763 18.73 -26.17 -27.75
C GLU A 763 17.41 -25.65 -28.35
N SER A 764 16.37 -25.52 -27.51
CA SER A 764 15.08 -24.92 -27.88
C SER A 764 14.99 -23.41 -27.60
N PHE A 765 16.07 -22.76 -27.16
CA PHE A 765 16.11 -21.32 -26.91
C PHE A 765 15.53 -20.52 -28.09
N LYS A 766 14.57 -19.64 -27.81
CA LYS A 766 13.88 -18.86 -28.84
C LYS A 766 14.82 -17.82 -29.44
N PRO A 767 14.73 -17.54 -30.75
CA PRO A 767 15.45 -16.42 -31.35
C PRO A 767 15.04 -15.09 -30.71
N ILE A 768 16.01 -14.26 -30.33
CA ILE A 768 15.79 -12.94 -29.74
C ILE A 768 16.70 -11.89 -30.38
N THR A 769 16.26 -10.63 -30.37
CA THR A 769 17.12 -9.48 -30.68
C THR A 769 17.43 -8.72 -29.40
N ILE A 770 18.71 -8.61 -29.03
CA ILE A 770 19.15 -7.81 -27.88
C ILE A 770 19.73 -6.47 -28.35
N THR A 771 19.60 -5.44 -27.51
CA THR A 771 20.31 -4.17 -27.70
C THR A 771 21.48 -4.07 -26.72
N LEU A 772 22.71 -4.20 -27.24
CA LEU A 772 23.95 -4.11 -26.46
C LEU A 772 24.82 -2.98 -27.00
N ASN A 773 25.23 -2.05 -26.14
CA ASN A 773 26.05 -0.89 -26.53
C ASN A 773 25.47 -0.10 -27.73
N LYS A 774 24.14 0.13 -27.72
CA LYS A 774 23.37 0.79 -28.79
C LYS A 774 23.41 0.06 -30.14
N LYS A 775 23.76 -1.22 -30.17
CA LYS A 775 23.73 -2.08 -31.35
C LYS A 775 22.75 -3.23 -31.14
N ASN A 776 21.98 -3.54 -32.17
CA ASN A 776 21.11 -4.72 -32.16
C ASN A 776 21.92 -5.95 -32.57
N ILE A 777 21.84 -7.00 -31.76
CA ILE A 777 22.48 -8.29 -32.00
C ILE A 777 21.36 -9.32 -32.05
N GLN A 778 21.31 -10.06 -33.15
CA GLN A 778 20.39 -11.18 -33.31
C GLN A 778 21.03 -12.44 -32.73
N LEU A 779 20.32 -13.11 -31.83
CA LEU A 779 20.68 -14.41 -31.29
C LEU A 779 19.63 -15.40 -31.77
N ASN A 780 19.98 -16.37 -32.62
CA ASN A 780 19.02 -17.32 -33.16
C ASN A 780 19.04 -18.66 -32.43
N THR A 781 20.13 -18.96 -31.73
CA THR A 781 20.39 -20.25 -31.09
C THR A 781 21.12 -20.07 -29.77
N TRP A 782 21.16 -21.13 -28.95
CA TRP A 782 22.03 -21.21 -27.78
C TRP A 782 23.50 -20.97 -28.13
N ASP A 783 24.00 -21.51 -29.24
CA ASP A 783 25.39 -21.35 -29.66
C ASP A 783 25.74 -19.88 -29.94
N ASP A 784 24.83 -19.09 -30.52
CA ASP A 784 25.03 -17.65 -30.70
C ASP A 784 25.22 -16.94 -29.36
N LEU A 785 24.37 -17.26 -28.37
CA LEU A 785 24.46 -16.71 -27.02
C LEU A 785 25.74 -17.14 -26.31
N GLN A 786 26.10 -18.43 -26.37
CA GLN A 786 27.30 -18.97 -25.74
C GLN A 786 28.57 -18.35 -26.33
N ASN A 787 28.64 -18.19 -27.65
CA ASN A 787 29.77 -17.54 -28.33
C ASN A 787 29.87 -16.06 -27.96
N LEU A 788 28.75 -15.35 -27.85
CA LEU A 788 28.74 -13.96 -27.40
C LEU A 788 29.19 -13.84 -25.93
N MET A 789 28.76 -14.75 -25.06
CA MET A 789 29.19 -14.83 -23.67
C MET A 789 30.70 -15.09 -23.56
N GLN A 790 31.23 -16.08 -24.30
CA GLN A 790 32.66 -16.39 -24.31
C GLN A 790 33.51 -15.16 -24.68
N ASN A 791 33.16 -14.49 -25.78
CA ASN A 791 33.86 -13.28 -26.22
C ASN A 791 33.80 -12.16 -25.16
N THR A 792 32.67 -12.04 -24.46
CA THR A 792 32.47 -11.04 -23.42
C THR A 792 33.30 -11.35 -22.16
N VAL A 793 33.35 -12.63 -21.76
CA VAL A 793 34.20 -13.12 -20.66
C VAL A 793 35.67 -12.87 -20.96
N ASP A 794 36.14 -13.15 -22.17
CA ASP A 794 37.53 -12.94 -22.57
C ASP A 794 37.94 -11.47 -22.51
N GLN A 795 37.05 -10.57 -22.95
CA GLN A 795 37.26 -9.12 -22.84
C GLN A 795 37.29 -8.65 -21.39
N GLU A 796 36.38 -9.15 -20.55
CA GLU A 796 36.35 -8.82 -19.12
C GLU A 796 37.59 -9.34 -18.39
N LEU A 797 38.02 -10.58 -18.65
CA LEU A 797 39.27 -11.14 -18.12
C LEU A 797 40.48 -10.30 -18.52
N ALA A 798 40.58 -9.89 -19.79
CA ALA A 798 41.67 -9.04 -20.27
C ALA A 798 41.68 -7.65 -19.58
N ALA A 799 40.52 -7.13 -19.21
CA ALA A 799 40.42 -5.89 -18.43
C ALA A 799 40.82 -6.11 -16.96
N ARG A 800 40.32 -7.17 -16.32
CA ARG A 800 40.62 -7.52 -14.92
C ARG A 800 42.07 -7.89 -14.69
N ALA A 801 42.70 -8.59 -15.63
CA ALA A 801 44.13 -8.87 -15.61
C ALA A 801 44.99 -7.60 -15.59
N LYS A 802 44.44 -6.46 -16.05
CA LYS A 802 45.06 -5.12 -15.99
C LYS A 802 44.64 -4.33 -14.74
N GLY A 803 43.99 -4.96 -13.77
CA GLY A 803 43.47 -4.33 -12.55
C GLY A 803 42.26 -3.41 -12.76
N LYS A 804 41.60 -3.47 -13.92
CA LYS A 804 40.41 -2.65 -14.20
C LYS A 804 39.14 -3.36 -13.73
N SER A 805 38.25 -2.63 -13.08
CA SER A 805 36.86 -3.08 -12.90
C SER A 805 36.14 -3.06 -14.25
N SER A 806 35.37 -4.11 -14.52
CA SER A 806 34.58 -4.29 -15.74
C SER A 806 33.24 -4.92 -15.37
N ASN A 807 32.19 -4.52 -16.10
CA ASN A 807 30.81 -5.00 -15.96
C ASN A 807 30.26 -5.49 -17.30
N LEU A 808 31.13 -5.91 -18.24
CA LEU A 808 30.74 -6.29 -19.60
C LEU A 808 29.77 -7.48 -19.57
N ILE A 809 30.05 -8.47 -18.72
CA ILE A 809 29.19 -9.64 -18.52
C ILE A 809 27.82 -9.20 -18.00
N ASN A 810 27.77 -8.32 -16.99
CA ASN A 810 26.51 -7.83 -16.44
C ASN A 810 25.68 -7.06 -17.47
N SER A 811 26.33 -6.24 -18.30
CA SER A 811 25.65 -5.51 -19.39
C SER A 811 25.05 -6.46 -20.43
N LEU A 812 25.76 -7.53 -20.79
CA LEU A 812 25.23 -8.56 -21.69
C LEU A 812 24.02 -9.27 -21.05
N LYS A 813 24.15 -9.71 -19.79
CA LYS A 813 23.06 -10.41 -19.09
C LYS A 813 21.82 -9.52 -18.92
N ALA A 814 22.00 -8.23 -18.62
CA ALA A 814 20.91 -7.27 -18.55
C ALA A 814 20.22 -7.06 -19.91
N ALA A 815 20.99 -6.99 -21.00
CA ALA A 815 20.44 -6.84 -22.34
C ALA A 815 19.63 -8.06 -22.80
N VAL A 816 20.09 -9.27 -22.47
CA VAL A 816 19.33 -10.51 -22.71
C VAL A 816 18.07 -10.52 -21.87
N LEU A 817 18.16 -10.29 -20.55
CA LEU A 817 16.99 -10.31 -19.67
C LEU A 817 15.93 -9.28 -20.11
N ALA A 818 16.32 -8.06 -20.47
CA ALA A 818 15.37 -7.05 -20.92
C ALA A 818 14.64 -7.45 -22.22
N ALA A 819 15.36 -8.06 -23.16
CA ALA A 819 14.77 -8.57 -24.39
C ALA A 819 13.80 -9.73 -24.12
N GLU A 820 14.17 -10.64 -23.21
CA GLU A 820 13.32 -11.78 -22.82
C GLU A 820 12.05 -11.35 -22.10
N MET A 821 12.15 -10.41 -21.16
CA MET A 821 10.97 -9.86 -20.49
C MET A 821 9.97 -9.25 -21.48
N LYS A 822 10.47 -8.63 -22.55
CA LYS A 822 9.64 -8.10 -23.63
C LYS A 822 9.06 -9.21 -24.51
N GLN A 823 9.87 -10.19 -24.93
CA GLN A 823 9.45 -11.30 -25.78
C GLN A 823 8.38 -12.17 -25.10
N THR A 824 8.52 -12.39 -23.80
CA THR A 824 7.67 -13.28 -23.00
C THR A 824 6.50 -12.57 -22.32
N ASN A 825 6.36 -11.26 -22.51
CA ASN A 825 5.35 -10.44 -21.84
C ASN A 825 5.37 -10.59 -20.30
N ASP A 826 6.53 -10.28 -19.70
CA ASP A 826 6.83 -10.49 -18.28
C ASP A 826 6.72 -11.96 -17.86
N PHE A 827 7.31 -12.87 -18.65
CA PHE A 827 7.31 -14.30 -18.39
C PHE A 827 5.89 -14.88 -18.24
N ARG A 828 4.94 -14.43 -19.06
CA ARG A 828 3.68 -15.15 -19.30
C ARG A 828 3.84 -16.24 -20.37
N GLY A 829 5.01 -16.29 -20.99
CA GLY A 829 5.40 -17.29 -21.95
C GLY A 829 6.84 -17.72 -21.70
N SER A 830 7.19 -18.90 -22.18
CA SER A 830 8.54 -19.44 -22.02
C SER A 830 9.55 -18.83 -23.01
N ILE A 831 10.80 -18.72 -22.58
CA ILE A 831 11.96 -18.41 -23.44
C ILE A 831 12.38 -19.59 -24.33
N PHE A 832 11.80 -20.77 -24.10
CA PHE A 832 12.06 -21.99 -24.85
C PHE A 832 10.92 -22.28 -25.82
N ASN A 833 11.25 -22.80 -27.00
CA ASN A 833 10.30 -23.44 -27.88
C ASN A 833 9.90 -24.79 -27.29
N VAL A 834 8.71 -25.25 -27.63
CA VAL A 834 8.33 -26.62 -27.32
C VAL A 834 9.19 -27.55 -28.16
N LEU A 835 9.92 -28.43 -27.48
CA LEU A 835 10.84 -29.36 -28.13
C LEU A 835 10.04 -30.34 -28.99
N PRO A 836 10.42 -30.57 -30.27
CA PRO A 836 9.78 -31.58 -31.11
C PRO A 836 9.84 -32.99 -30.51
N ALA A 837 10.77 -33.26 -29.59
CA ALA A 837 10.88 -34.55 -28.90
C ALA A 837 9.70 -34.83 -27.92
N GLN A 838 8.87 -33.84 -27.60
CA GLN A 838 7.57 -34.05 -26.93
C GLN A 838 6.42 -34.26 -27.92
N ILE A 839 6.67 -34.19 -29.23
CA ILE A 839 5.69 -34.36 -30.32
C ILE A 839 6.26 -35.27 -31.43
N ASP A 840 7.23 -36.14 -31.13
CA ASP A 840 7.80 -37.03 -32.15
C ASP A 840 6.96 -38.31 -32.29
N LYS A 841 6.04 -38.23 -33.26
CA LYS A 841 5.62 -39.30 -34.18
C LYS A 841 5.26 -40.66 -33.57
N GLY A 842 3.97 -40.84 -33.28
CA GLY A 842 3.26 -42.10 -33.54
C GLY A 842 3.91 -43.37 -32.99
N GLU A 843 4.53 -43.30 -31.81
CA GLU A 843 4.86 -44.50 -31.04
C GLU A 843 3.64 -44.87 -30.19
N ILE A 844 3.31 -46.15 -30.22
CA ILE A 844 2.28 -46.80 -29.42
C ILE A 844 2.66 -46.58 -27.95
N LEU A 845 1.76 -45.97 -27.18
CA LEU A 845 1.95 -45.67 -25.76
C LEU A 845 1.81 -46.98 -24.97
N GLU A 846 2.78 -47.29 -24.11
CA GLU A 846 2.76 -48.51 -23.29
C GLU A 846 1.94 -48.32 -21.99
N ASP A 847 1.23 -49.39 -21.64
CA ASP A 847 0.34 -49.57 -20.47
C ASP A 847 0.99 -49.11 -19.14
N GLY A 848 0.29 -48.25 -18.38
CA GLY A 848 0.68 -47.82 -17.02
C GLY A 848 1.61 -46.60 -16.91
N THR A 849 1.66 -45.69 -17.89
CA THR A 849 2.57 -44.53 -17.88
C THR A 849 1.88 -43.24 -17.38
N SER A 850 2.43 -42.58 -16.36
CA SER A 850 2.01 -41.25 -15.87
C SER A 850 2.89 -40.14 -16.48
N TYR A 851 2.25 -39.09 -17.01
CA TYR A 851 2.93 -37.95 -17.64
C TYR A 851 2.69 -36.66 -16.84
N ASP A 852 3.78 -35.94 -16.57
CA ASP A 852 3.78 -34.63 -15.89
C ASP A 852 4.15 -33.56 -16.95
N LEU A 853 3.16 -32.81 -17.44
CA LEU A 853 3.33 -31.86 -18.56
C LEU A 853 3.50 -30.42 -18.03
N PRO A 854 4.47 -29.63 -18.54
CA PRO A 854 4.62 -28.24 -18.14
C PRO A 854 3.45 -27.38 -18.65
N ALA A 855 2.98 -26.47 -17.79
CA ALA A 855 1.74 -25.69 -17.85
C ALA A 855 1.48 -24.77 -19.08
N TYR A 856 2.25 -24.84 -20.17
CA TYR A 856 2.20 -23.80 -21.23
C TYR A 856 2.05 -24.30 -22.67
N ASP A 857 1.75 -25.58 -22.93
CA ASP A 857 1.42 -26.02 -24.30
C ASP A 857 0.46 -27.23 -24.33
N LEU A 858 -0.84 -26.98 -24.39
CA LEU A 858 -1.88 -28.01 -24.50
C LEU A 858 -2.86 -27.71 -25.65
N GLU A 859 -2.38 -27.72 -26.90
CA GLU A 859 -3.19 -28.21 -28.04
C GLU A 859 -3.03 -29.74 -28.11
N ALA A 860 -3.51 -30.46 -27.10
CA ALA A 860 -3.47 -31.93 -27.09
C ALA A 860 -4.66 -32.52 -27.86
N LEU A 861 -4.35 -33.48 -28.72
CA LEU A 861 -5.22 -34.23 -29.63
C LEU A 861 -5.81 -33.48 -30.85
N LYS A 862 -5.16 -33.72 -32.00
CA LYS A 862 -5.77 -33.47 -33.31
C LYS A 862 -6.75 -34.60 -33.67
N LYS A 863 -7.73 -34.26 -34.50
CA LYS A 863 -8.78 -35.14 -35.06
C LYS A 863 -8.24 -36.54 -35.42
N GLY A 864 -8.76 -37.59 -34.76
CA GLY A 864 -8.44 -39.00 -35.02
C GLY A 864 -7.39 -39.63 -34.11
N SER A 865 -7.18 -39.11 -32.90
CA SER A 865 -6.31 -39.73 -31.88
C SER A 865 -7.16 -40.59 -30.94
N ALA A 866 -6.72 -41.81 -30.61
CA ALA A 866 -7.32 -42.70 -29.61
C ALA A 866 -6.45 -42.69 -28.34
N VAL A 867 -7.08 -42.78 -27.17
CA VAL A 867 -6.43 -42.94 -25.86
C VAL A 867 -6.85 -44.32 -25.35
N GLU A 868 -5.90 -45.19 -25.02
CA GLU A 868 -6.17 -46.57 -24.57
C GLU A 868 -6.36 -46.63 -23.04
N ASP A 869 -7.04 -47.69 -22.59
CA ASP A 869 -7.40 -48.09 -21.21
C ASP A 869 -6.35 -47.69 -20.14
N GLY A 870 -6.81 -47.14 -19.01
CA GLY A 870 -5.99 -46.99 -17.78
C GLY A 870 -5.01 -45.80 -17.74
N THR A 871 -5.16 -44.83 -18.64
CA THR A 871 -4.30 -43.63 -18.68
C THR A 871 -4.76 -42.56 -17.66
N SER A 872 -3.84 -42.04 -16.85
CA SER A 872 -4.11 -40.96 -15.87
C SER A 872 -3.34 -39.70 -16.25
N TYR A 873 -4.05 -38.56 -16.34
CA TYR A 873 -3.47 -37.25 -16.62
C TYR A 873 -3.56 -36.35 -15.38
N ASP A 874 -2.44 -35.73 -15.01
CA ASP A 874 -2.35 -34.69 -13.99
C ASP A 874 -2.03 -33.37 -14.72
N LEU A 875 -3.01 -32.48 -14.85
CA LEU A 875 -2.95 -31.31 -15.75
C LEU A 875 -3.00 -30.00 -14.97
N PRO A 876 -1.97 -29.13 -15.02
CA PRO A 876 -2.04 -27.82 -14.40
C PRO A 876 -2.83 -26.80 -15.27
N ALA A 877 -3.55 -25.91 -14.58
CA ALA A 877 -4.55 -24.97 -15.09
C ALA A 877 -4.15 -24.14 -16.34
N TYR A 878 -4.95 -24.23 -17.41
CA TYR A 878 -5.60 -23.14 -18.17
C TYR A 878 -6.23 -23.70 -19.46
N ASN A 879 -7.56 -23.54 -19.61
CA ASN A 879 -8.38 -23.73 -20.81
C ASN A 879 -8.18 -25.05 -21.61
N LEU A 880 -8.87 -26.11 -21.20
CA LEU A 880 -9.12 -27.25 -22.09
C LEU A 880 -10.31 -26.94 -23.02
N GLU A 881 -10.07 -26.66 -24.30
CA GLU A 881 -11.10 -26.89 -25.32
C GLU A 881 -11.32 -28.41 -25.45
N ALA A 882 -12.29 -28.97 -24.73
CA ALA A 882 -12.57 -30.40 -24.78
C ALA A 882 -13.06 -30.86 -26.18
N LEU A 883 -12.54 -32.04 -26.59
CA LEU A 883 -12.86 -32.87 -27.75
C LEU A 883 -13.59 -32.19 -28.94
N LYS A 884 -12.87 -32.02 -30.06
CA LYS A 884 -13.48 -31.63 -31.34
C LYS A 884 -14.36 -32.77 -31.87
N LYS A 885 -15.58 -32.44 -32.32
CA LYS A 885 -16.60 -33.31 -32.95
C LYS A 885 -16.04 -34.63 -33.55
N GLY A 886 -16.44 -35.77 -32.98
CA GLY A 886 -16.11 -37.12 -33.47
C GLY A 886 -14.86 -37.75 -32.87
N ALA A 887 -14.53 -37.43 -31.61
CA ALA A 887 -13.53 -38.13 -30.82
C ALA A 887 -14.23 -39.05 -29.79
N THR A 888 -13.63 -40.21 -29.53
CA THR A 888 -14.09 -41.26 -28.60
C THR A 888 -13.07 -41.39 -27.47
N VAL A 889 -13.54 -41.58 -26.24
CA VAL A 889 -12.73 -41.87 -25.05
C VAL A 889 -13.13 -43.28 -24.60
N GLU A 890 -12.15 -44.17 -24.41
CA GLU A 890 -12.38 -45.57 -24.02
C GLU A 890 -12.39 -45.71 -22.47
N ASP A 891 -12.88 -46.87 -21.98
CA ASP A 891 -13.13 -47.24 -20.58
C ASP A 891 -12.02 -46.82 -19.58
N GLY A 892 -12.40 -46.51 -18.34
CA GLY A 892 -11.45 -46.43 -17.20
C GLY A 892 -10.48 -45.23 -17.18
N THR A 893 -10.73 -44.16 -17.95
CA THR A 893 -9.91 -42.94 -17.95
C THR A 893 -10.29 -42.02 -16.76
N SER A 894 -9.28 -41.52 -16.02
CA SER A 894 -9.47 -40.61 -14.88
C SER A 894 -8.77 -39.27 -15.12
N TYR A 895 -9.48 -38.18 -14.85
CA TYR A 895 -8.97 -36.81 -14.96
C TYR A 895 -9.02 -36.10 -13.59
N ASP A 896 -7.88 -35.60 -13.14
CA ASP A 896 -7.77 -34.71 -11.98
C ASP A 896 -7.48 -33.29 -12.50
N LEU A 897 -8.44 -32.36 -12.36
CA LEU A 897 -8.46 -31.08 -13.09
C LEU A 897 -8.62 -29.88 -12.14
N PRO A 898 -7.66 -28.94 -12.04
CA PRO A 898 -7.84 -27.71 -11.28
C PRO A 898 -8.52 -26.56 -12.07
N ALA A 899 -9.30 -25.75 -11.34
CA ALA A 899 -10.26 -24.73 -11.76
C ALA A 899 -9.84 -23.72 -12.87
N TYR A 900 -10.55 -23.75 -14.02
CA TYR A 900 -11.35 -22.66 -14.63
C TYR A 900 -11.84 -23.04 -16.04
N ASP A 901 -13.14 -22.84 -16.31
CA ASP A 901 -13.84 -22.82 -17.61
C ASP A 901 -13.72 -24.09 -18.49
N LEU A 902 -14.56 -25.10 -18.20
CA LEU A 902 -14.80 -26.25 -19.07
C LEU A 902 -15.96 -25.94 -20.03
N GLU A 903 -15.67 -25.52 -21.27
CA GLU A 903 -16.67 -25.50 -22.35
C GLU A 903 -17.04 -26.96 -22.72
N ALA A 904 -18.22 -27.42 -22.26
CA ALA A 904 -18.69 -28.81 -22.39
C ALA A 904 -18.85 -29.32 -23.84
N LEU A 905 -18.83 -30.66 -23.95
CA LEU A 905 -18.99 -31.48 -25.17
C LEU A 905 -19.80 -30.79 -26.30
N LYS A 906 -19.12 -30.50 -27.41
CA LYS A 906 -19.76 -29.95 -28.62
C LYS A 906 -20.67 -31.02 -29.25
N LYS A 907 -21.84 -30.59 -29.76
CA LYS A 907 -22.89 -31.43 -30.38
C LYS A 907 -22.37 -32.67 -31.14
N GLY A 908 -22.77 -33.87 -30.68
CA GLY A 908 -22.46 -35.16 -31.31
C GLY A 908 -21.19 -35.85 -30.81
N SER A 909 -20.79 -35.58 -29.56
CA SER A 909 -19.76 -36.31 -28.82
C SER A 909 -20.43 -37.32 -27.87
N ALA A 910 -19.78 -38.47 -27.63
CA ALA A 910 -20.23 -39.55 -26.74
C ALA A 910 -19.13 -39.85 -25.71
N VAL A 911 -19.52 -40.21 -24.49
CA VAL A 911 -18.64 -40.64 -23.39
C VAL A 911 -19.13 -42.04 -22.99
N GLU A 912 -18.23 -43.02 -23.00
CA GLU A 912 -18.54 -44.43 -22.67
C GLU A 912 -18.38 -44.67 -21.15
N ASP A 913 -18.85 -45.84 -20.68
CA ASP A 913 -18.95 -46.26 -19.26
C ASP A 913 -17.72 -45.93 -18.38
N GLY A 914 -17.94 -45.69 -17.08
CA GLY A 914 -16.87 -45.72 -16.07
C GLY A 914 -15.89 -44.53 -16.03
N THR A 915 -16.19 -43.41 -16.70
CA THR A 915 -15.38 -42.18 -16.65
C THR A 915 -15.63 -41.38 -15.35
N SER A 916 -14.57 -40.94 -14.66
CA SER A 916 -14.65 -40.17 -13.40
C SER A 916 -13.96 -38.82 -13.51
N TYR A 917 -14.60 -37.76 -13.02
CA TYR A 917 -14.07 -36.39 -12.95
C TYR A 917 -14.09 -35.87 -11.52
N ASP A 918 -12.93 -35.43 -11.01
CA ASP A 918 -12.79 -34.74 -9.72
C ASP A 918 -12.50 -33.24 -9.98
N LEU A 919 -13.40 -32.33 -9.58
CA LEU A 919 -13.45 -30.93 -10.06
C LEU A 919 -13.59 -29.90 -8.92
N PRO A 920 -12.67 -28.92 -8.77
CA PRO A 920 -12.84 -27.76 -7.89
C PRO A 920 -13.53 -26.57 -8.59
N ALA A 921 -14.47 -25.94 -7.87
CA ALA A 921 -15.45 -24.90 -8.25
C ALA A 921 -15.01 -23.76 -9.22
N TYR A 922 -15.76 -23.58 -10.33
CA TYR A 922 -16.60 -22.41 -10.73
C TYR A 922 -16.97 -22.53 -12.23
N ASP A 923 -18.27 -22.34 -12.53
CA ASP A 923 -18.94 -22.22 -13.84
C ASP A 923 -18.82 -23.41 -14.82
N LEU A 924 -19.86 -24.25 -14.88
CA LEU A 924 -20.02 -25.36 -15.81
C LEU A 924 -21.24 -25.10 -16.72
N GLU A 925 -21.01 -24.77 -17.99
CA GLU A 925 -22.07 -24.66 -19.00
C GLU A 925 -22.50 -26.07 -19.48
N ALA A 926 -23.70 -26.51 -19.09
CA ALA A 926 -24.21 -27.87 -19.33
C ALA A 926 -24.40 -28.28 -20.81
N LEU A 927 -24.47 -29.62 -21.02
CA LEU A 927 -24.70 -30.36 -22.27
C LEU A 927 -25.53 -29.59 -23.32
N LYS A 928 -24.92 -29.31 -24.48
CA LYS A 928 -25.60 -28.69 -25.63
C LYS A 928 -26.53 -29.71 -26.32
N LYS A 929 -27.67 -29.25 -26.83
CA LYS A 929 -28.73 -30.06 -27.48
C LYS A 929 -28.21 -31.20 -28.38
N GLY A 930 -28.54 -32.45 -28.03
CA GLY A 930 -28.21 -33.66 -28.80
C GLY A 930 -26.91 -34.37 -28.39
N SER A 931 -26.48 -34.22 -27.14
CA SER A 931 -25.42 -35.00 -26.49
C SER A 931 -26.05 -36.10 -25.62
N ALA A 932 -25.36 -37.24 -25.46
CA ALA A 932 -25.78 -38.40 -24.67
C ALA A 932 -24.65 -38.78 -23.68
N VAL A 933 -25.03 -39.26 -22.50
CA VAL A 933 -24.14 -39.75 -21.44
C VAL A 933 -24.66 -41.15 -21.07
N GLU A 934 -23.77 -42.16 -21.08
CA GLU A 934 -24.08 -43.57 -20.79
C GLU A 934 -23.84 -43.90 -19.29
N ASP A 935 -24.24 -45.11 -18.87
CA ASP A 935 -24.31 -45.59 -17.48
C ASP A 935 -22.99 -45.36 -16.67
N GLY A 936 -23.12 -45.07 -15.37
CA GLY A 936 -21.98 -45.12 -14.43
C GLY A 936 -21.01 -43.93 -14.43
N THR A 937 -21.36 -42.81 -15.07
CA THR A 937 -20.59 -41.55 -14.98
C THR A 937 -20.80 -40.86 -13.62
N SER A 938 -19.73 -40.45 -12.94
CA SER A 938 -19.79 -39.78 -11.63
C SER A 938 -19.10 -38.42 -11.63
N TYR A 939 -19.77 -37.41 -11.04
CA TYR A 939 -19.24 -36.07 -10.80
C TYR A 939 -19.27 -35.78 -9.30
N ASP A 940 -18.14 -35.43 -8.69
CA ASP A 940 -18.06 -35.00 -7.29
C ASP A 940 -17.78 -33.48 -7.27
N LEU A 941 -18.73 -32.66 -6.79
CA LEU A 941 -18.72 -31.18 -6.96
C LEU A 941 -19.04 -30.43 -5.64
N PRO A 942 -18.33 -29.33 -5.31
CA PRO A 942 -18.72 -28.43 -4.22
C PRO A 942 -19.77 -27.41 -4.68
N ALA A 943 -20.85 -27.28 -3.90
CA ALA A 943 -22.04 -26.50 -4.19
C ALA A 943 -21.84 -24.98 -4.37
N TYR A 944 -21.75 -24.49 -5.62
CA TYR A 944 -22.22 -23.15 -6.03
C TYR A 944 -22.52 -23.11 -7.56
N ASN A 945 -23.80 -22.86 -7.88
CA ASN A 945 -24.40 -22.38 -9.15
C ASN A 945 -24.12 -23.18 -10.44
N LEU A 946 -25.05 -24.08 -10.82
CA LEU A 946 -25.04 -24.87 -12.06
C LEU A 946 -26.31 -24.60 -12.89
N GLU A 947 -26.16 -24.25 -14.19
CA GLU A 947 -27.29 -23.99 -15.09
C GLU A 947 -27.85 -25.25 -15.80
N ALA A 948 -29.16 -25.46 -15.63
CA ALA A 948 -30.10 -26.44 -16.18
C ALA A 948 -29.82 -27.19 -17.51
N LEU A 949 -30.27 -28.47 -17.55
CA LEU A 949 -30.40 -29.31 -18.76
C LEU A 949 -31.23 -28.62 -19.86
N LYS A 950 -30.66 -28.44 -21.06
CA LYS A 950 -31.32 -27.78 -22.20
C LYS A 950 -32.28 -28.76 -22.92
N LYS A 951 -33.36 -28.23 -23.52
CA LYS A 951 -34.44 -29.01 -24.17
C LYS A 951 -33.91 -30.02 -25.21
N GLY A 952 -34.19 -31.32 -25.01
CA GLY A 952 -33.84 -32.42 -25.93
C GLY A 952 -32.51 -33.12 -25.63
N SER A 953 -32.02 -33.04 -24.39
CA SER A 953 -30.97 -33.91 -23.84
C SER A 953 -31.61 -35.13 -23.13
N ALA A 954 -30.91 -36.27 -23.10
CA ALA A 954 -31.33 -37.51 -22.45
C ALA A 954 -30.20 -37.99 -21.51
N VAL A 955 -30.59 -38.62 -20.40
CA VAL A 955 -29.71 -39.16 -19.34
C VAL A 955 -30.27 -40.55 -19.00
N GLU A 956 -29.41 -41.57 -18.98
CA GLU A 956 -29.75 -42.97 -18.68
C GLU A 956 -29.38 -43.33 -17.21
N ASP A 957 -29.76 -44.54 -16.78
CA ASP A 957 -29.87 -45.00 -15.39
C ASP A 957 -28.63 -44.72 -14.48
N SER A 958 -28.84 -44.66 -13.16
CA SER A 958 -27.79 -44.70 -12.12
C SER A 958 -26.74 -43.56 -12.12
N THR A 959 -27.08 -42.38 -12.66
CA THR A 959 -26.19 -41.20 -12.67
C THR A 959 -26.51 -40.22 -11.53
N SER A 960 -25.50 -39.57 -10.92
CA SER A 960 -25.67 -38.61 -9.80
C SER A 960 -25.32 -37.17 -10.20
N TYR A 961 -26.16 -36.18 -9.85
CA TYR A 961 -25.96 -34.76 -10.17
C TYR A 961 -26.39 -33.79 -9.06
N ASP A 962 -25.73 -32.62 -9.02
CA ASP A 962 -26.12 -31.42 -8.26
C ASP A 962 -26.74 -30.39 -9.23
N LEU A 963 -28.06 -30.16 -9.21
CA LEU A 963 -28.81 -29.50 -10.31
C LEU A 963 -29.90 -28.54 -9.80
N GLU A 964 -29.87 -27.26 -10.22
CA GLU A 964 -30.88 -26.27 -9.75
C GLU A 964 -32.21 -26.23 -10.55
N ALA A 965 -32.30 -26.72 -11.80
CA ALA A 965 -33.59 -26.71 -12.53
C ALA A 965 -33.68 -27.61 -13.78
N LEU A 966 -34.85 -28.24 -14.00
CA LEU A 966 -35.21 -28.91 -15.26
C LEU A 966 -35.99 -27.97 -16.21
N LYS A 967 -35.51 -27.73 -17.44
CA LYS A 967 -36.23 -26.91 -18.46
C LYS A 967 -37.25 -27.78 -19.22
N LYS A 968 -38.40 -27.17 -19.59
CA LYS A 968 -39.55 -27.83 -20.25
C LYS A 968 -39.16 -28.72 -21.45
N GLY A 969 -39.47 -30.03 -21.36
CA GLY A 969 -39.24 -31.03 -22.41
C GLY A 969 -37.90 -31.77 -22.34
N ALA A 970 -37.28 -31.82 -21.15
CA ALA A 970 -36.29 -32.82 -20.78
C ALA A 970 -36.98 -34.08 -20.21
N THR A 971 -36.33 -35.23 -20.34
CA THR A 971 -36.77 -36.56 -19.86
C THR A 971 -35.68 -37.15 -18.98
N VAL A 972 -36.08 -37.77 -17.87
CA VAL A 972 -35.22 -38.46 -16.89
C VAL A 972 -35.85 -39.82 -16.64
N GLU A 973 -35.07 -40.90 -16.74
CA GLU A 973 -35.51 -42.29 -16.59
C GLU A 973 -35.24 -42.80 -15.14
N ASP A 974 -35.76 -44.00 -14.81
CA ASP A 974 -35.82 -44.57 -13.44
C ASP A 974 -34.46 -44.60 -12.70
N GLY A 975 -34.46 -44.38 -11.37
CA GLY A 975 -33.30 -44.65 -10.51
C GLY A 975 -32.23 -43.55 -10.39
N THR A 976 -32.52 -42.32 -10.83
CA THR A 976 -31.63 -41.15 -10.68
C THR A 976 -31.74 -40.51 -9.28
N SER A 977 -30.61 -40.07 -8.68
CA SER A 977 -30.55 -39.41 -7.36
C SER A 977 -30.02 -37.97 -7.46
N TYR A 978 -30.60 -37.06 -6.67
CA TYR A 978 -30.19 -35.65 -6.61
C TYR A 978 -29.88 -35.20 -5.17
N ASP A 979 -28.79 -34.46 -5.02
CA ASP A 979 -28.44 -33.69 -3.81
C ASP A 979 -28.59 -32.19 -4.12
N LEU A 980 -29.19 -31.41 -3.22
CA LEU A 980 -29.50 -29.99 -3.44
C LEU A 980 -28.83 -29.07 -2.40
N PRO A 981 -28.14 -27.99 -2.80
CA PRO A 981 -27.48 -27.09 -1.86
C PRO A 981 -28.45 -26.17 -1.12
N ALA A 982 -28.02 -25.72 0.06
CA ALA A 982 -28.84 -25.03 1.06
C ALA A 982 -29.43 -23.64 0.69
N TYR A 983 -29.33 -23.16 -0.56
CA TYR A 983 -29.65 -21.76 -0.88
C TYR A 983 -30.27 -21.44 -2.26
N ASP A 984 -31.00 -22.32 -2.96
CA ASP A 984 -31.98 -21.87 -3.98
C ASP A 984 -32.90 -23.01 -4.43
N LEU A 985 -34.22 -22.86 -4.34
CA LEU A 985 -35.17 -23.92 -4.71
C LEU A 985 -36.45 -23.38 -5.38
N GLU A 986 -36.42 -23.18 -6.70
CA GLU A 986 -37.61 -23.20 -7.57
C GLU A 986 -37.58 -24.47 -8.46
N ALA A 987 -37.75 -25.64 -7.84
CA ALA A 987 -37.74 -26.91 -8.56
C ALA A 987 -39.03 -27.14 -9.40
N LEU A 988 -38.83 -27.52 -10.65
CA LEU A 988 -39.81 -27.82 -11.71
C LEU A 988 -40.59 -26.65 -12.34
N LYS A 989 -40.41 -26.49 -13.66
CA LYS A 989 -41.27 -25.66 -14.53
C LYS A 989 -42.36 -26.52 -15.19
N LYS A 990 -43.54 -25.93 -15.36
CA LYS A 990 -44.75 -26.55 -15.95
C LYS A 990 -44.49 -27.36 -17.24
N GLY A 991 -44.68 -28.67 -17.19
CA GLY A 991 -44.58 -29.59 -18.34
C GLY A 991 -43.31 -30.46 -18.41
N SER A 992 -42.62 -30.66 -17.30
CA SER A 992 -41.60 -31.72 -17.10
C SER A 992 -42.27 -33.01 -16.59
N ALA A 993 -41.71 -34.17 -16.93
CA ALA A 993 -42.16 -35.49 -16.48
C ALA A 993 -41.02 -36.15 -15.67
N VAL A 994 -41.37 -36.82 -14.57
CA VAL A 994 -40.46 -37.57 -13.68
C VAL A 994 -41.11 -38.93 -13.46
N GLU A 995 -40.38 -40.02 -13.70
CA GLU A 995 -40.87 -41.41 -13.57
C GLU A 995 -40.57 -42.00 -12.17
N ASP A 996 -41.01 -43.23 -11.90
CA ASP A 996 -41.07 -43.84 -10.56
C ASP A 996 -39.66 -44.04 -9.93
N GLY A 997 -39.55 -43.95 -8.59
CA GLY A 997 -38.30 -44.27 -7.89
C GLY A 997 -37.21 -43.17 -7.84
N THR A 998 -37.54 -41.93 -8.20
CA THR A 998 -36.63 -40.76 -8.00
C THR A 998 -36.59 -40.32 -6.53
N SER A 999 -35.41 -40.01 -5.97
CA SER A 999 -35.21 -39.57 -4.58
C SER A 999 -34.58 -38.17 -4.49
N TYR A 1000 -34.99 -37.40 -3.47
CA TYR A 1000 -34.43 -36.06 -3.14
C TYR A 1000 -34.00 -36.00 -1.67
N ASP A 1001 -32.77 -35.53 -1.41
CA ASP A 1001 -32.28 -35.19 -0.06
C ASP A 1001 -32.39 -33.67 0.18
N LEU A 1002 -33.05 -33.24 1.27
CA LEU A 1002 -33.36 -31.82 1.55
C LEU A 1002 -32.94 -31.39 2.96
N PRO A 1003 -32.34 -30.19 3.15
CA PRO A 1003 -32.13 -29.61 4.48
C PRO A 1003 -33.44 -29.02 5.08
N ALA A 1004 -33.59 -29.12 6.40
CA ALA A 1004 -34.83 -28.91 7.16
C ALA A 1004 -35.46 -27.48 7.19
N TYR A 1005 -35.10 -26.57 6.28
CA TYR A 1005 -35.48 -25.15 6.33
C TYR A 1005 -36.10 -24.57 5.04
N ASP A 1006 -37.02 -25.24 4.34
CA ASP A 1006 -38.09 -24.53 3.59
C ASP A 1006 -39.12 -25.50 3.02
N LEU A 1007 -40.40 -25.33 3.33
CA LEU A 1007 -41.49 -26.23 2.93
C LEU A 1007 -42.59 -25.51 2.13
N GLU A 1008 -42.22 -24.51 1.33
CA GLU A 1008 -43.15 -23.70 0.52
C GLU A 1008 -42.69 -23.57 -0.95
N ALA A 1009 -42.36 -24.68 -1.63
CA ALA A 1009 -42.03 -24.65 -3.06
C ALA A 1009 -42.64 -25.81 -3.86
N LEU A 1010 -43.97 -25.96 -3.80
CA LEU A 1010 -44.74 -26.82 -4.73
C LEU A 1010 -45.86 -25.99 -5.38
N LYS A 1011 -45.56 -25.28 -6.47
CA LYS A 1011 -46.58 -24.54 -7.22
C LYS A 1011 -47.40 -25.50 -8.10
N LYS A 1012 -48.70 -25.62 -7.77
CA LYS A 1012 -49.81 -26.28 -8.51
C LYS A 1012 -49.55 -26.49 -10.02
N GLY A 1013 -49.36 -27.75 -10.44
CA GLY A 1013 -49.44 -28.16 -11.85
C GLY A 1013 -48.50 -29.27 -12.33
N SER A 1014 -47.69 -29.87 -11.46
CA SER A 1014 -46.81 -31.02 -11.76
C SER A 1014 -47.56 -32.34 -11.53
N ALA A 1015 -47.32 -33.35 -12.37
CA ALA A 1015 -47.76 -34.73 -12.12
C ALA A 1015 -46.59 -35.48 -11.48
N VAL A 1016 -46.81 -36.02 -10.27
CA VAL A 1016 -45.88 -36.86 -9.52
C VAL A 1016 -46.63 -38.18 -9.31
N GLU A 1017 -46.06 -39.31 -9.73
CA GLU A 1017 -46.65 -40.65 -9.56
C GLU A 1017 -46.24 -41.29 -8.22
N ASP A 1018 -46.92 -42.38 -7.82
CA ASP A 1018 -46.81 -43.00 -6.48
C ASP A 1018 -45.44 -43.70 -6.29
N GLY A 1019 -44.46 -43.03 -5.67
CA GLY A 1019 -43.16 -43.65 -5.37
C GLY A 1019 -42.02 -42.72 -4.96
N THR A 1020 -42.17 -41.40 -5.08
CA THR A 1020 -41.15 -40.40 -4.73
C THR A 1020 -40.95 -40.26 -3.21
N SER A 1021 -39.70 -40.30 -2.73
CA SER A 1021 -39.33 -40.08 -1.32
C SER A 1021 -38.51 -38.80 -1.10
N TYR A 1022 -38.73 -38.14 0.05
CA TYR A 1022 -37.94 -37.01 0.53
C TYR A 1022 -37.29 -37.40 1.87
N ASP A 1023 -35.97 -37.30 1.98
CA ASP A 1023 -35.25 -37.50 3.24
C ASP A 1023 -34.79 -36.14 3.82
N LEU A 1024 -34.86 -35.98 5.15
CA LEU A 1024 -34.68 -34.70 5.85
C LEU A 1024 -33.63 -34.85 6.97
N GLU A 1025 -32.47 -34.21 6.82
CA GLU A 1025 -31.45 -34.19 7.88
C GLU A 1025 -31.80 -33.22 9.03
N ALA A 1026 -31.98 -33.75 10.24
CA ALA A 1026 -32.22 -32.97 11.46
C ALA A 1026 -30.91 -32.71 12.23
N TYR A 1027 -30.43 -31.45 12.26
CA TYR A 1027 -29.29 -31.04 13.08
C TYR A 1027 -29.71 -30.70 14.52
N ASN A 1028 -29.32 -31.53 15.48
CA ASN A 1028 -29.43 -31.27 16.92
C ASN A 1028 -28.37 -30.25 17.38
N HIS A 1029 -28.80 -29.08 17.84
CA HIS A 1029 -27.98 -28.13 18.60
C HIS A 1029 -28.14 -28.40 20.11
N GLU A 1030 -27.04 -28.74 20.80
CA GLU A 1030 -26.93 -28.61 22.27
C GLU A 1030 -26.04 -27.41 22.64
N ALA A 1031 -26.41 -26.79 23.77
CA ALA A 1031 -26.14 -25.41 24.19
C ALA A 1031 -24.85 -25.17 24.99
#